data_AF-A7RQV3-F1
#
_entry.id   AF-A7RQV3-F1
#
_cell.length_a   1.000
_cell.length_b   1.000
_cell.length_c   1.000
_cell.angle_alpha   90.00
_cell.angle_beta   90.00
_cell.angle_gamma   90.00
#
_symmetry.space_group_name_H-M   'P 1'
#
loop_
_entity.id
_entity.type
_entity.pdbx_description
1 polymer ?
#
loop_
_entity_poly.entity_id
_entity_poly.type
_entity_poly.pdbx_seq_one_letter_code
_entity_poly.pdbx_strand_id
1 'polypeptide(L)'
;VFTSLVKNRVCCLEWTTRAPPENILRVLICLRMLMRDSAYQADFFNLGGVKILSERLQSLTENYLETGDEPFTVDILKEMTSICQKLTTDVKQREWMVACGTHKALVLLLSANDVIVLHCSLYALIGLAQSENPRAVIGELNCTETLLRIVQDYDVLSKTLSANLLRILCADSSIREQVKVFEGIPICLSLLHYDNLKLLWNLVWIIVQLAEDPDSSNDVRLLGGIPLLLALLQECRDRKSTTDSGYFSNGEMRSSASSETTVRYFYCCCSCVLCLLNILFLLFLFFVAVCAALTELVLNDTNGQQIVQHNGVYLLGVLILPQQRETGDEAAAVDNLQKSAFRALRFLFSMERNRQLFKRVFPPKLFEKFIDVGHYVRDLNAYKGLVEQVNHLPEEDIDIIRNNILAINQNKSATHLIGSYEVLELLGSGAFGSVYKVRKRHSGQSFLAMKEVSISIHSLGNTAKDRGTSVGEIVNETTIMREQLRHPNIVRYFKAFEESKFMMMMQVDFVPLRYYKDLYEEFKLKTLKKKMSNQLFCSYYLITLNFRIVLGLRYIHKEKHIVHRDLTPNNIMLGENDKVTITDFGLAKQKNPDASKMTSVVGTILYSCPEVVQSQPYGEKADVWAAGCILYQMATLQPPFYSSNMLALATKV
;
A
#
# COMPACT_ATOMS: atom_id res chain seq x y z
N VAL A 1 -19.62 54.44 -19.34
CA VAL A 1 -20.82 53.63 -19.00
C VAL A 1 -20.59 52.80 -17.74
N PHE A 2 -19.58 51.92 -17.70
CA PHE A 2 -19.28 51.08 -16.54
C PHE A 2 -19.10 51.88 -15.24
N THR A 3 -18.27 52.93 -15.25
CA THR A 3 -18.06 53.81 -14.08
C THR A 3 -19.36 54.40 -13.55
N SER A 4 -20.26 54.82 -14.45
CA SER A 4 -21.57 55.38 -14.08
C SER A 4 -22.50 54.30 -13.51
N LEU A 5 -22.47 53.08 -14.03
CA LEU A 5 -23.21 51.94 -13.48
C LEU A 5 -22.76 51.65 -12.04
N VAL A 6 -21.45 51.56 -11.83
CA VAL A 6 -20.89 51.29 -10.50
C VAL A 6 -21.21 52.42 -9.53
N LYS A 7 -20.88 53.68 -9.85
CA LYS A 7 -21.10 54.81 -8.94
C LYS A 7 -22.58 55.06 -8.64
N ASN A 8 -23.44 55.04 -9.67
CA ASN A 8 -24.83 55.53 -9.53
C ASN A 8 -25.83 54.43 -9.22
N ARG A 9 -25.49 53.14 -9.42
CA ARG A 9 -26.40 52.01 -9.18
C ARG A 9 -25.86 51.00 -8.18
N VAL A 10 -24.55 50.70 -8.20
CA VAL A 10 -23.96 49.76 -7.24
C VAL A 10 -23.59 50.48 -5.93
N CYS A 11 -22.81 51.54 -5.98
CA CYS A 11 -22.33 52.25 -4.78
C CYS A 11 -23.34 53.26 -4.20
N CYS A 12 -24.43 53.55 -4.91
CA CYS A 12 -25.44 54.49 -4.45
C CYS A 12 -26.43 53.82 -3.49
N LEU A 13 -26.24 54.02 -2.18
CA LEU A 13 -27.10 53.44 -1.14
C LEU A 13 -28.57 53.82 -1.32
N GLU A 14 -28.87 55.10 -1.57
CA GLU A 14 -30.24 55.61 -1.72
C GLU A 14 -31.00 54.91 -2.86
N TRP A 15 -30.34 54.68 -3.99
CA TRP A 15 -30.96 53.96 -5.11
C TRP A 15 -31.23 52.52 -4.72
N THR A 16 -30.27 51.83 -4.10
CA THR A 16 -30.42 50.41 -3.77
C THR A 16 -31.39 50.10 -2.66
N THR A 17 -31.63 51.04 -1.75
CA THR A 17 -32.66 50.90 -0.72
C THR A 17 -34.08 51.15 -1.25
N ARG A 18 -34.22 51.89 -2.36
CA ARG A 18 -35.52 52.29 -2.92
C ARG A 18 -35.89 51.54 -4.21
N ALA A 19 -34.92 51.00 -4.93
CA ALA A 19 -35.14 50.35 -6.20
C ALA A 19 -35.86 49.01 -6.01
N PRO A 20 -36.82 48.66 -6.91
CA PRO A 20 -37.40 47.33 -6.93
C PRO A 20 -36.32 46.23 -7.06
N PRO A 21 -36.45 45.09 -6.37
CA PRO A 21 -35.48 43.99 -6.42
C PRO A 21 -35.14 43.52 -7.84
N GLU A 22 -36.13 43.50 -8.75
CA GLU A 22 -35.93 43.15 -10.16
C GLU A 22 -34.90 44.07 -10.86
N ASN A 23 -34.91 45.37 -10.55
CA ASN A 23 -33.97 46.32 -11.13
C ASN A 23 -32.57 46.13 -10.56
N ILE A 24 -32.46 45.78 -9.28
CA ILE A 24 -31.18 45.43 -8.65
C ILE A 24 -30.60 44.19 -9.32
N LEU A 25 -31.41 43.15 -9.53
CA LEU A 25 -31.04 41.93 -10.22
C LEU A 25 -30.51 42.22 -11.64
N ARG A 26 -31.24 43.02 -12.44
CA ARG A 26 -30.81 43.40 -13.80
C ARG A 26 -29.46 44.12 -13.79
N VAL A 27 -29.23 45.03 -12.82
CA VAL A 27 -27.93 45.72 -12.67
C VAL A 27 -26.81 44.72 -12.37
N LEU A 28 -27.04 43.75 -11.48
CA LEU A 28 -26.06 42.73 -11.13
C LEU A 28 -25.75 41.80 -12.30
N ILE A 29 -26.75 41.41 -13.10
CA ILE A 29 -26.55 40.63 -14.33
C ILE A 29 -25.64 41.40 -15.31
N CYS A 30 -25.94 42.68 -15.55
CA CYS A 30 -25.11 43.53 -16.41
C CYS A 30 -23.68 43.64 -15.85
N LEU A 31 -23.53 43.85 -14.54
CA LEU A 31 -22.24 43.92 -13.87
C LEU A 31 -21.47 42.62 -14.07
N ARG A 32 -22.09 41.46 -13.81
CA ARG A 32 -21.49 40.14 -14.00
C ARG A 32 -21.01 39.94 -15.43
N MET A 33 -21.77 40.35 -16.45
CA MET A 33 -21.35 40.23 -17.84
C MET A 33 -20.10 41.07 -18.15
N LEU A 34 -20.04 42.29 -17.62
CA LEU A 34 -18.89 43.19 -17.79
C LEU A 34 -17.64 42.69 -17.04
N MET A 35 -17.80 42.07 -15.87
CA MET A 35 -16.69 41.46 -15.11
C MET A 35 -16.01 40.26 -15.80
N ARG A 36 -16.39 39.90 -17.02
CA ARG A 36 -15.60 38.96 -17.83
C ARG A 36 -14.27 39.58 -18.28
N ASP A 37 -14.20 40.90 -18.36
CA ASP A 37 -12.98 41.64 -18.68
C ASP A 37 -12.23 42.03 -17.39
N SER A 38 -10.96 41.66 -17.32
CA SER A 38 -10.06 41.99 -16.21
C SER A 38 -9.91 43.50 -15.95
N ALA A 39 -10.02 44.35 -16.99
CA ALA A 39 -9.95 45.79 -16.83
C ALA A 39 -11.11 46.33 -15.99
N TYR A 40 -12.33 45.83 -16.24
CA TYR A 40 -13.50 46.21 -15.46
C TYR A 40 -13.45 45.70 -14.02
N GLN A 41 -12.80 44.56 -13.76
CA GLN A 41 -12.59 44.08 -12.39
C GLN A 41 -11.70 45.02 -11.58
N ALA A 42 -10.60 45.51 -12.18
CA ALA A 42 -9.72 46.49 -11.54
C ALA A 42 -10.43 47.83 -11.29
N ASP A 43 -11.16 48.33 -12.29
CA ASP A 43 -11.95 49.54 -12.16
C ASP A 43 -13.04 49.41 -11.09
N PHE A 44 -13.67 48.24 -10.97
CA PHE A 44 -14.66 47.99 -9.92
C PHE A 44 -14.10 48.15 -8.52
N PHE A 45 -12.89 47.64 -8.30
CA PHE A 45 -12.17 47.79 -7.04
C PHE A 45 -11.83 49.26 -6.77
N ASN A 46 -11.24 49.95 -7.75
CA ASN A 46 -10.85 51.37 -7.61
C ASN A 46 -12.05 52.29 -7.30
N LEU A 47 -13.24 51.89 -7.71
CA LEU A 47 -14.49 52.61 -7.45
C LEU A 47 -15.13 52.26 -6.10
N GLY A 48 -14.49 51.43 -5.27
CA GLY A 48 -15.03 50.94 -4.00
C GLY A 48 -16.14 49.91 -4.14
N GLY A 49 -16.36 49.39 -5.35
CA GLY A 49 -17.48 48.49 -5.66
C GLY A 49 -17.41 47.17 -4.90
N VAL A 50 -16.20 46.61 -4.71
CA VAL A 50 -16.01 45.36 -3.97
C VAL A 50 -16.49 45.50 -2.53
N LYS A 51 -16.07 46.57 -1.83
CA LYS A 51 -16.47 46.82 -0.44
C LYS A 51 -17.99 46.89 -0.29
N ILE A 52 -18.67 47.68 -1.14
CA ILE A 52 -20.12 47.82 -1.10
C ILE A 52 -20.83 46.50 -1.47
N LEU A 53 -20.29 45.75 -2.43
CA LEU A 53 -20.82 44.44 -2.78
C LEU A 53 -20.73 43.46 -1.60
N SER A 54 -19.60 43.45 -0.88
CA SER A 54 -19.39 42.60 0.30
C SER A 54 -20.33 42.96 1.45
N GLU A 55 -20.46 44.24 1.78
CA GLU A 55 -21.36 44.73 2.84
C GLU A 55 -22.82 44.35 2.55
N ARG A 56 -23.24 44.48 1.28
CA ARG A 56 -24.59 44.04 0.88
C ARG A 56 -24.75 42.53 0.85
N LEU A 57 -23.73 41.80 0.43
CA LEU A 57 -23.79 40.34 0.42
C LEU A 57 -23.98 39.83 1.84
N GLN A 58 -23.27 40.42 2.82
CA GLN A 58 -23.41 40.11 4.24
C GLN A 58 -24.85 40.37 4.71
N SER A 59 -25.35 41.59 4.56
CA SER A 59 -26.70 41.95 5.02
C SER A 59 -27.81 41.12 4.36
N LEU A 60 -27.70 40.86 3.05
CA LEU A 60 -28.69 40.05 2.34
C LEU A 60 -28.63 38.58 2.77
N THR A 61 -27.43 38.06 3.07
CA THR A 61 -27.25 36.69 3.57
C THR A 61 -27.87 36.51 4.95
N GLU A 62 -27.64 37.45 5.86
CA GLU A 62 -28.23 37.45 7.20
C GLU A 62 -29.76 37.44 7.12
N ASN A 63 -30.34 38.36 6.34
CA ASN A 63 -31.79 38.41 6.12
C ASN A 63 -32.34 37.13 5.50
N TYR A 64 -31.67 36.58 4.48
CA TYR A 64 -32.08 35.34 3.82
C TYR A 64 -32.16 34.15 4.79
N LEU A 65 -31.19 34.04 5.71
CA LEU A 65 -31.16 32.95 6.68
C LEU A 65 -32.14 33.15 7.85
N GLU A 66 -32.47 34.39 8.21
CA GLU A 66 -33.40 34.70 9.30
C GLU A 66 -34.88 34.69 8.89
N THR A 67 -35.23 35.37 7.80
CA THR A 67 -36.63 35.63 7.43
C THR A 67 -37.13 34.80 6.26
N GLY A 68 -36.25 34.06 5.57
CA GLY A 68 -36.59 33.22 4.41
C GLY A 68 -36.66 33.97 3.08
N ASP A 69 -37.25 33.33 2.06
CA ASP A 69 -37.22 33.77 0.66
C ASP A 69 -38.17 34.95 0.36
N GLU A 70 -37.62 36.17 0.36
CA GLU A 70 -38.27 37.30 -0.32
C GLU A 70 -38.14 37.17 -1.86
N PRO A 71 -39.08 37.75 -2.64
CA PRO A 71 -39.02 37.72 -4.10
C PRO A 71 -37.68 38.25 -4.64
N PHE A 72 -37.05 37.49 -5.53
CA PHE A 72 -35.74 37.77 -6.16
C PHE A 72 -34.52 37.69 -5.24
N THR A 73 -34.64 37.45 -3.94
CA THR A 73 -33.48 37.36 -3.02
C THR A 73 -32.50 36.28 -3.44
N VAL A 74 -33.02 35.08 -3.76
CA VAL A 74 -32.23 33.96 -4.26
C VAL A 74 -31.51 34.31 -5.56
N ASP A 75 -32.19 34.94 -6.52
CA ASP A 75 -31.60 35.33 -7.81
C ASP A 75 -30.51 36.40 -7.64
N ILE A 76 -30.74 37.36 -6.73
CA ILE A 76 -29.77 38.39 -6.38
C ILE A 76 -28.54 37.75 -5.73
N LEU A 77 -28.72 36.85 -4.76
CA LEU A 77 -27.62 36.12 -4.12
C LEU A 77 -26.82 35.29 -5.13
N LYS A 78 -27.48 34.61 -6.07
CA LYS A 78 -26.83 33.87 -7.18
C LYS A 78 -25.94 34.78 -8.02
N GLU A 79 -26.43 35.94 -8.41
CA GLU A 79 -25.67 36.89 -9.22
C GLU A 79 -24.51 37.52 -8.42
N MET A 80 -24.72 37.90 -7.15
CA MET A 80 -23.68 38.44 -6.28
C MET A 80 -22.55 37.44 -6.02
N THR A 81 -22.88 36.20 -5.68
CA THR A 81 -21.90 35.13 -5.45
C THR A 81 -21.18 34.75 -6.75
N SER A 82 -21.86 34.78 -7.91
CA SER A 82 -21.22 34.59 -9.22
C SER A 82 -20.26 35.74 -9.59
N ILE A 83 -20.58 36.98 -9.24
CA ILE A 83 -19.63 38.10 -9.36
C ILE A 83 -18.42 37.86 -8.46
N CYS A 84 -18.64 37.43 -7.20
CA CYS A 84 -17.55 37.09 -6.29
C CYS A 84 -16.63 36.03 -6.89
N GLN A 85 -17.18 34.94 -7.44
CA GLN A 85 -16.40 33.90 -8.12
C GLN A 85 -15.47 34.48 -9.20
N LYS A 86 -15.94 35.42 -10.03
CA LYS A 86 -15.12 36.04 -11.09
C LYS A 86 -13.98 36.90 -10.57
N LEU A 87 -14.15 37.50 -9.40
CA LEU A 87 -13.13 38.31 -8.73
C LEU A 87 -12.08 37.45 -8.00
N THR A 88 -12.24 36.12 -7.96
CA THR A 88 -11.26 35.23 -7.33
C THR A 88 -10.19 34.70 -8.28
N THR A 89 -10.18 35.13 -9.55
CA THR A 89 -9.20 34.63 -10.54
C THR A 89 -7.80 35.17 -10.30
N ASP A 90 -7.68 36.44 -9.89
CA ASP A 90 -6.41 37.12 -9.63
C ASP A 90 -6.01 37.09 -8.15
N VAL A 91 -4.69 36.93 -7.88
CA VAL A 91 -4.16 36.81 -6.52
C VAL A 91 -4.42 38.08 -5.69
N LYS A 92 -4.24 39.28 -6.26
CA LYS A 92 -4.45 40.54 -5.52
C LYS A 92 -5.94 40.76 -5.23
N GLN A 93 -6.80 40.39 -6.17
CA GLN A 93 -8.25 40.52 -6.00
C GLN A 93 -8.78 39.65 -4.84
N ARG A 94 -8.23 38.44 -4.65
CA ARG A 94 -8.58 37.58 -3.49
C ARG A 94 -8.29 38.27 -2.16
N GLU A 95 -7.12 38.91 -2.04
CA GLU A 95 -6.74 39.67 -0.83
C GLU A 95 -7.71 40.82 -0.56
N TRP A 96 -8.09 41.56 -1.60
CA TRP A 96 -9.05 42.67 -1.49
C TRP A 96 -10.43 42.21 -1.02
N MET A 97 -10.92 41.08 -1.55
CA MET A 97 -12.21 40.52 -1.14
C MET A 97 -12.21 40.09 0.33
N VAL A 98 -11.11 39.51 0.80
CA VAL A 98 -10.98 39.11 2.21
C VAL A 98 -10.89 40.33 3.12
N ALA A 99 -10.13 41.36 2.73
CA ALA A 99 -10.07 42.63 3.45
C ALA A 99 -11.45 43.32 3.56
N CYS A 100 -12.33 43.13 2.57
CA CYS A 100 -13.71 43.62 2.58
C CYS A 100 -14.70 42.71 3.33
N GLY A 101 -14.26 41.56 3.88
CA GLY A 101 -15.10 40.65 4.64
C GLY A 101 -16.00 39.73 3.80
N THR A 102 -15.81 39.62 2.48
CA THR A 102 -16.69 38.81 1.60
C THR A 102 -16.79 37.35 2.02
N HIS A 103 -15.69 36.78 2.51
CA HIS A 103 -15.60 35.38 2.95
C HIS A 103 -16.59 35.05 4.08
N LYS A 104 -16.94 36.01 4.94
CA LYS A 104 -17.89 35.81 6.05
C LYS A 104 -19.29 35.46 5.54
N ALA A 105 -19.80 36.27 4.60
CA ALA A 105 -21.10 36.03 3.98
C ALA A 105 -21.11 34.71 3.19
N LEU A 106 -20.04 34.42 2.45
CA LEU A 106 -19.93 33.19 1.70
C LEU A 106 -19.95 31.95 2.60
N VAL A 107 -19.24 31.97 3.74
CA VAL A 107 -19.27 30.86 4.70
C VAL A 107 -20.68 30.68 5.30
N LEU A 108 -21.39 31.76 5.62
CA LEU A 108 -22.79 31.67 6.08
C LEU A 108 -23.70 31.02 5.03
N LEU A 109 -23.50 31.32 3.75
CA LEU A 109 -24.24 30.72 2.63
C LEU A 109 -23.98 29.21 2.43
N LEU A 110 -23.03 28.59 3.15
CA LEU A 110 -22.92 27.12 3.18
C LEU A 110 -24.14 26.46 3.83
N SER A 111 -24.91 27.21 4.61
CA SER A 111 -26.17 26.78 5.22
C SER A 111 -27.40 27.16 4.38
N ALA A 112 -27.22 27.62 3.14
CA ALA A 112 -28.32 28.00 2.27
C ALA A 112 -29.20 26.80 1.90
N ASN A 113 -30.52 27.04 1.82
CA ASN A 113 -31.50 26.04 1.40
C ASN A 113 -31.53 25.85 -0.13
N ASP A 114 -31.24 26.92 -0.89
CA ASP A 114 -31.13 26.83 -2.35
C ASP A 114 -29.76 26.27 -2.75
N VAL A 115 -29.79 25.13 -3.44
CA VAL A 115 -28.59 24.38 -3.85
C VAL A 115 -27.70 25.18 -4.80
N ILE A 116 -28.27 26.05 -5.64
CA ILE A 116 -27.50 26.85 -6.59
C ILE A 116 -26.76 27.97 -5.84
N VAL A 117 -27.40 28.62 -4.86
CA VAL A 117 -26.73 29.60 -3.97
C VAL A 117 -25.57 28.95 -3.22
N LEU A 118 -25.81 27.75 -2.66
CA LEU A 118 -24.76 26.95 -2.02
C LEU A 118 -23.59 26.68 -2.97
N HIS A 119 -23.86 26.22 -4.20
CA HIS A 119 -22.82 25.94 -5.20
C HIS A 119 -22.04 27.19 -5.57
N CYS A 120 -22.71 28.32 -5.83
CA CYS A 120 -22.04 29.57 -6.15
C CYS A 120 -21.15 30.05 -4.98
N SER A 121 -21.60 29.87 -3.74
CA SER A 121 -20.78 30.16 -2.56
C SER A 121 -19.53 29.26 -2.51
N LEU A 122 -19.69 27.95 -2.66
CA LEU A 122 -18.58 26.99 -2.67
C LEU A 122 -17.57 27.32 -3.77
N TYR A 123 -18.01 27.65 -4.99
CA TYR A 123 -17.11 28.06 -6.07
C TYR A 123 -16.31 29.32 -5.73
N ALA A 124 -16.94 30.34 -5.13
CA ALA A 124 -16.25 31.55 -4.71
C ALA A 124 -15.26 31.27 -3.58
N LEU A 125 -15.62 30.46 -2.58
CA LEU A 125 -14.73 30.07 -1.48
C LEU A 125 -13.53 29.26 -1.98
N ILE A 126 -13.74 28.30 -2.89
CA ILE A 126 -12.65 27.52 -3.52
C ILE A 126 -11.67 28.45 -4.24
N GLY A 127 -12.18 29.47 -4.93
CA GLY A 127 -11.36 30.48 -5.62
C GLY A 127 -10.55 31.35 -4.65
N LEU A 128 -11.16 31.80 -3.54
CA LEU A 128 -10.48 32.57 -2.50
C LEU A 128 -9.38 31.74 -1.83
N ALA A 129 -9.70 30.50 -1.42
CA ALA A 129 -8.80 29.63 -0.67
C ALA A 129 -7.56 29.15 -1.46
N GLN A 130 -7.46 29.47 -2.76
CA GLN A 130 -6.23 29.24 -3.54
C GLN A 130 -5.05 30.11 -3.06
N SER A 131 -5.30 31.23 -2.37
CA SER A 131 -4.26 32.09 -1.79
C SER A 131 -4.12 31.83 -0.29
N GLU A 132 -2.88 31.93 0.22
CA GLU A 132 -2.53 31.55 1.59
C GLU A 132 -3.27 32.36 2.67
N ASN A 133 -3.29 33.69 2.57
CA ASN A 133 -3.96 34.55 3.55
C ASN A 133 -5.50 34.35 3.54
N PRO A 134 -6.21 34.43 2.39
CA PRO A 134 -7.61 34.08 2.31
C PRO A 134 -7.97 32.70 2.86
N ARG A 135 -7.14 31.70 2.59
CA ARG A 135 -7.33 30.34 3.09
C ARG A 135 -7.31 30.29 4.62
N ALA A 136 -6.33 30.93 5.24
CA ALA A 136 -6.22 30.99 6.70
C ALA A 136 -7.45 31.64 7.34
N VAL A 137 -7.87 32.81 6.82
CA VAL A 137 -9.02 33.55 7.35
C VAL A 137 -10.34 32.79 7.16
N ILE A 138 -10.52 32.05 6.06
CA ILE A 138 -11.69 31.17 5.90
C ILE A 138 -11.67 30.05 6.95
N GLY A 139 -10.50 29.48 7.24
CA GLY A 139 -10.34 28.43 8.24
C GLY A 139 -10.72 28.85 9.66
N GLU A 140 -10.52 30.11 10.02
CA GLU A 140 -10.89 30.67 11.34
C GLU A 140 -12.41 30.73 11.57
N LEU A 141 -13.23 30.61 10.51
CA LEU A 141 -14.69 30.68 10.61
C LEU A 141 -15.38 29.35 10.98
N ASN A 142 -14.62 28.32 11.38
CA ASN A 142 -15.13 27.02 11.85
C ASN A 142 -16.12 26.34 10.88
N CYS A 143 -15.92 26.50 9.56
CA CYS A 143 -16.82 25.93 8.55
C CYS A 143 -16.66 24.41 8.33
N THR A 144 -15.70 23.77 9.01
CA THR A 144 -15.33 22.37 8.83
C THR A 144 -16.50 21.39 9.05
N GLU A 145 -17.26 21.54 10.13
CA GLU A 145 -18.44 20.69 10.42
C GLU A 145 -19.49 20.81 9.31
N THR A 146 -19.79 22.02 8.87
CA THR A 146 -20.77 22.27 7.79
C THR A 146 -20.30 21.64 6.48
N LEU A 147 -19.01 21.76 6.15
CA LEU A 147 -18.44 21.15 4.95
C LEU A 147 -18.52 19.63 5.00
N LEU A 148 -18.20 19.00 6.13
CA LEU A 148 -18.30 17.56 6.31
C LEU A 148 -19.75 17.07 6.20
N ARG A 149 -20.71 17.79 6.78
CA ARG A 149 -22.15 17.50 6.60
C ARG A 149 -22.57 17.56 5.14
N ILE A 150 -22.12 18.56 4.38
CA ILE A 150 -22.39 18.65 2.93
C ILE A 150 -21.77 17.45 2.19
N VAL A 151 -20.54 17.05 2.53
CA VAL A 151 -19.87 15.87 1.96
C VAL A 151 -20.65 14.58 2.24
N GLN A 152 -21.28 14.48 3.41
CA GLN A 152 -22.01 13.29 3.83
C GLN A 152 -23.41 13.19 3.22
N ASP A 153 -24.19 14.27 3.20
CA ASP A 153 -25.65 14.17 3.02
C ASP A 153 -26.19 14.75 1.70
N TYR A 154 -25.40 15.56 0.98
CA TYR A 154 -25.91 16.31 -0.18
C TYR A 154 -25.73 15.56 -1.51
N ASP A 155 -26.18 16.15 -2.62
CA ASP A 155 -25.98 15.62 -3.97
C ASP A 155 -24.49 15.57 -4.37
N VAL A 156 -24.17 14.78 -5.39
CA VAL A 156 -22.78 14.51 -5.82
C VAL A 156 -21.99 15.78 -6.16
N LEU A 157 -22.62 16.81 -6.74
CA LEU A 157 -21.92 18.05 -7.07
C LEU A 157 -21.59 18.84 -5.79
N SER A 158 -22.55 19.00 -4.88
CA SER A 158 -22.34 19.60 -3.57
C SER A 158 -21.23 18.91 -2.78
N LYS A 159 -21.25 17.56 -2.74
CA LYS A 159 -20.19 16.75 -2.12
C LYS A 159 -18.82 17.04 -2.72
N THR A 160 -18.74 17.06 -4.06
CA THR A 160 -17.48 17.27 -4.78
C THR A 160 -16.90 18.66 -4.50
N LEU A 161 -17.75 19.70 -4.52
CA LEU A 161 -17.33 21.07 -4.26
C LEU A 161 -16.91 21.27 -2.79
N SER A 162 -17.70 20.73 -1.85
CA SER A 162 -17.37 20.79 -0.42
C SER A 162 -16.07 20.05 -0.10
N ALA A 163 -15.89 18.83 -0.64
CA ALA A 163 -14.64 18.07 -0.48
C ALA A 163 -13.43 18.80 -1.10
N ASN A 164 -13.61 19.49 -2.23
CA ASN A 164 -12.54 20.28 -2.84
C ASN A 164 -12.14 21.47 -1.96
N LEU A 165 -13.12 22.22 -1.43
CA LEU A 165 -12.84 23.30 -0.49
C LEU A 165 -12.13 22.77 0.75
N LEU A 166 -12.66 21.71 1.37
CA LEU A 166 -12.10 21.10 2.57
C LEU A 166 -10.65 20.63 2.35
N ARG A 167 -10.36 19.96 1.23
CA ARG A 167 -8.99 19.58 0.83
C ARG A 167 -8.04 20.77 0.76
N ILE A 168 -8.48 21.90 0.22
CA ILE A 168 -7.65 23.12 0.15
C ILE A 168 -7.39 23.65 1.57
N LEU A 169 -8.41 23.69 2.43
CA LEU A 169 -8.31 24.16 3.81
C LEU A 169 -7.43 23.24 4.68
N CYS A 170 -7.46 21.92 4.47
CA CYS A 170 -6.64 20.92 5.18
C CYS A 170 -5.13 21.09 5.01
N ALA A 171 -4.65 22.01 4.17
CA ALA A 171 -3.26 22.44 4.18
C ALA A 171 -2.85 23.03 5.55
N ASP A 172 -3.79 23.66 6.25
CA ASP A 172 -3.63 24.17 7.62
C ASP A 172 -3.82 23.04 8.65
N SER A 173 -2.89 22.93 9.61
CA SER A 173 -2.96 21.93 10.69
C SER A 173 -4.17 22.11 11.60
N SER A 174 -4.60 23.35 11.85
CA SER A 174 -5.77 23.63 12.70
C SER A 174 -7.05 23.04 12.12
N ILE A 175 -7.21 23.10 10.80
CA ILE A 175 -8.34 22.50 10.08
C ILE A 175 -8.27 20.98 10.12
N ARG A 176 -7.07 20.39 9.98
CA ARG A 176 -6.91 18.94 10.13
C ARG A 176 -7.38 18.46 11.50
N GLU A 177 -7.06 19.18 12.58
CA GLU A 177 -7.58 18.84 13.91
C GLU A 177 -9.11 18.97 14.00
N GLN A 178 -9.71 20.02 13.41
CA GLN A 178 -11.17 20.12 13.35
C GLN A 178 -11.80 18.95 12.59
N VAL A 179 -11.22 18.53 11.47
CA VAL A 179 -11.70 17.39 10.69
C VAL A 179 -11.68 16.10 11.52
N LYS A 180 -10.67 15.92 12.39
CA LYS A 180 -10.64 14.78 13.33
C LYS A 180 -11.76 14.86 14.35
N VAL A 181 -11.95 16.03 14.97
CA VAL A 181 -13.00 16.26 16.00
C VAL A 181 -14.40 15.98 15.45
N PHE A 182 -14.65 16.30 14.19
CA PHE A 182 -15.94 16.10 13.53
C PHE A 182 -16.04 14.77 12.74
N GLU A 183 -15.31 13.72 13.14
CA GLU A 183 -15.41 12.37 12.56
C GLU A 183 -15.15 12.34 11.03
N GLY A 184 -14.28 13.21 10.53
CA GLY A 184 -14.03 13.37 9.10
C GLY A 184 -13.36 12.16 8.44
N ILE A 185 -12.55 11.38 9.18
CA ILE A 185 -11.91 10.16 8.66
C ILE A 185 -12.98 9.10 8.29
N PRO A 186 -13.89 8.69 9.21
CA PRO A 186 -15.00 7.81 8.87
C PRO A 186 -15.84 8.29 7.68
N ILE A 187 -16.18 9.59 7.65
CA ILE A 187 -16.97 10.17 6.55
C ILE A 187 -16.25 10.00 5.22
N CYS A 188 -14.96 10.37 5.14
CA CYS A 188 -14.17 10.24 3.92
C CYS A 188 -14.08 8.78 3.45
N LEU A 189 -13.78 7.84 4.37
CA LEU A 189 -13.68 6.42 4.07
C LEU A 189 -15.01 5.83 3.61
N SER A 190 -16.13 6.22 4.25
CA SER A 190 -17.45 5.72 3.88
C SER A 190 -17.85 6.10 2.46
N LEU A 191 -17.26 7.14 1.87
CA LEU A 191 -17.61 7.64 0.53
C LEU A 191 -16.66 7.14 -0.56
N LEU A 192 -15.64 6.34 -0.22
CA LEU A 192 -14.67 5.82 -1.20
C LEU A 192 -15.27 4.79 -2.18
N HIS A 193 -16.52 4.36 -2.00
CA HIS A 193 -17.20 3.45 -2.92
C HIS A 193 -17.98 4.16 -4.05
N TYR A 194 -17.97 5.49 -4.11
CA TYR A 194 -18.67 6.26 -5.14
C TYR A 194 -17.94 6.24 -6.48
N ASP A 195 -18.66 6.23 -7.61
CA ASP A 195 -18.06 6.21 -8.96
C ASP A 195 -17.46 7.57 -9.43
N ASN A 196 -17.71 8.66 -8.70
CA ASN A 196 -17.27 9.99 -9.15
C ASN A 196 -15.77 10.22 -8.85
N LEU A 197 -14.92 10.12 -9.88
CA LEU A 197 -13.46 10.29 -9.76
C LEU A 197 -13.03 11.64 -9.16
N LYS A 198 -13.74 12.74 -9.42
CA LYS A 198 -13.39 14.05 -8.85
C LYS A 198 -13.68 14.10 -7.36
N LEU A 199 -14.80 13.53 -6.92
CA LEU A 199 -15.10 13.39 -5.49
C LEU A 199 -14.05 12.49 -4.82
N LEU A 200 -13.82 11.29 -5.36
CA LEU A 200 -12.84 10.35 -4.82
C LEU A 200 -11.43 10.98 -4.73
N TRP A 201 -11.00 11.69 -5.77
CA TRP A 201 -9.71 12.39 -5.76
C TRP A 201 -9.60 13.39 -4.61
N ASN A 202 -10.64 14.19 -4.36
CA ASN A 202 -10.63 15.14 -3.25
C ASN A 202 -10.61 14.42 -1.88
N LEU A 203 -11.44 13.39 -1.71
CA LEU A 203 -11.50 12.61 -0.46
C LEU A 203 -10.17 11.92 -0.15
N VAL A 204 -9.53 11.31 -1.15
CA VAL A 204 -8.23 10.67 -0.98
C VAL A 204 -7.16 11.69 -0.61
N TRP A 205 -7.15 12.89 -1.20
CA TRP A 205 -6.20 13.93 -0.80
C TRP A 205 -6.43 14.47 0.61
N ILE A 206 -7.68 14.55 1.07
CA ILE A 206 -7.97 14.83 2.49
C ILE A 206 -7.34 13.74 3.36
N ILE A 207 -7.52 12.46 3.00
CA ILE A 207 -6.89 11.33 3.73
C ILE A 207 -5.36 11.43 3.70
N VAL A 208 -4.73 11.81 2.57
CA VAL A 208 -3.28 12.03 2.49
C VAL A 208 -2.83 13.05 3.53
N GLN A 209 -3.48 14.21 3.57
CA GLN A 209 -3.13 15.30 4.48
C GLN A 209 -3.36 14.94 5.94
N LEU A 210 -4.43 14.19 6.25
CA LEU A 210 -4.68 13.68 7.60
C LEU A 210 -3.65 12.62 8.00
N ALA A 211 -3.25 11.73 7.09
CA ALA A 211 -2.30 10.65 7.37
C ALA A 211 -0.85 11.13 7.58
N GLU A 212 -0.54 12.42 7.37
CA GLU A 212 0.73 13.03 7.80
C GLU A 212 0.89 12.97 9.33
N ASP A 213 -0.22 12.99 10.06
CA ASP A 213 -0.27 12.80 11.51
C ASP A 213 -0.29 11.31 11.87
N PRO A 214 0.63 10.82 12.74
CA PRO A 214 0.73 9.40 13.08
C PRO A 214 -0.54 8.79 13.71
N ASP A 215 -1.28 9.56 14.51
CA ASP A 215 -2.49 9.08 15.18
C ASP A 215 -3.62 8.91 14.16
N SER A 216 -3.83 9.93 13.33
CA SER A 216 -4.79 9.87 12.22
C SER A 216 -4.45 8.75 11.22
N SER A 217 -3.16 8.52 10.95
CA SER A 217 -2.68 7.41 10.12
C SER A 217 -3.03 6.04 10.71
N ASN A 218 -3.03 5.90 12.04
CA ASN A 218 -3.51 4.70 12.72
C ASN A 218 -5.03 4.56 12.63
N ASP A 219 -5.79 5.64 12.77
CA ASP A 219 -7.25 5.62 12.67
C ASP A 219 -7.72 5.19 11.28
N VAL A 220 -7.09 5.72 10.22
CA VAL A 220 -7.35 5.28 8.84
C VAL A 220 -7.13 3.78 8.70
N ARG A 221 -6.07 3.22 9.31
CA ARG A 221 -5.86 1.76 9.31
C ARG A 221 -6.95 1.02 10.07
N LEU A 222 -7.25 1.44 11.30
CA LEU A 222 -8.18 0.73 12.19
C LEU A 222 -9.60 0.69 11.61
N LEU A 223 -9.99 1.73 10.88
CA LEU A 223 -11.27 1.82 10.16
C LEU A 223 -11.28 1.09 8.81
N GLY A 224 -10.22 0.37 8.45
CA GLY A 224 -10.15 -0.42 7.21
C GLY A 224 -9.86 0.40 5.95
N GLY A 225 -9.28 1.60 6.08
CA GLY A 225 -8.96 2.47 4.96
C GLY A 225 -7.90 1.89 4.00
N ILE A 226 -6.92 1.14 4.50
CA ILE A 226 -5.87 0.53 3.66
C ILE A 226 -6.46 -0.45 2.63
N PRO A 227 -7.27 -1.45 3.01
CA PRO A 227 -7.95 -2.32 2.06
C PRO A 227 -8.81 -1.56 1.03
N LEU A 228 -9.54 -0.51 1.46
CA LEU A 228 -10.37 0.30 0.57
C LEU A 228 -9.53 1.06 -0.47
N LEU A 229 -8.45 1.70 -0.05
CA LEU A 229 -7.52 2.40 -0.94
C LEU A 229 -6.87 1.44 -1.95
N LEU A 230 -6.54 0.22 -1.54
CA LEU A 230 -5.99 -0.79 -2.44
C LEU A 230 -7.05 -1.34 -3.42
N ALA A 231 -8.30 -1.51 -2.98
CA ALA A 231 -9.40 -1.91 -3.84
C ALA A 231 -9.66 -0.90 -4.97
N LEU A 232 -9.51 0.41 -4.69
CA LEU A 232 -9.63 1.48 -5.69
C LEU A 232 -8.62 1.35 -6.84
N LEU A 233 -7.42 0.81 -6.59
CA LEU A 233 -6.44 0.53 -7.65
C LEU A 233 -6.85 -0.68 -8.51
N GLN A 234 -7.60 -1.63 -7.93
CA GLN A 234 -8.00 -2.87 -8.59
C GLN A 234 -9.27 -2.69 -9.43
N GLU A 235 -10.35 -2.15 -8.84
CA GLU A 235 -11.66 -2.02 -9.52
C GLU A 235 -11.59 -1.17 -10.79
N CYS A 236 -10.78 -0.11 -10.80
CA CYS A 236 -10.61 0.72 -11.97
C CYS A 236 -9.71 0.10 -13.05
N ARG A 237 -8.91 -0.92 -12.71
CA ARG A 237 -8.07 -1.64 -13.67
C ARG A 237 -8.86 -2.70 -14.43
N ASP A 238 -9.76 -3.41 -13.75
CA ASP A 238 -10.62 -4.41 -14.40
C ASP A 238 -11.51 -3.75 -15.48
N ARG A 239 -11.91 -2.47 -15.25
CA ARG A 239 -12.60 -1.62 -16.23
C ARG A 239 -11.78 -1.31 -17.50
N LYS A 240 -10.43 -1.31 -17.44
CA LYS A 240 -9.54 -1.16 -18.62
C LYS A 240 -9.39 -2.46 -19.41
N SER A 241 -9.40 -3.63 -18.75
CA SER A 241 -9.22 -4.91 -19.48
C SER A 241 -10.40 -5.26 -20.39
N THR A 242 -11.60 -4.78 -20.09
CA THR A 242 -12.80 -5.00 -20.92
C THR A 242 -12.84 -4.18 -22.20
N THR A 243 -11.99 -3.15 -22.34
CA THR A 243 -11.92 -2.33 -23.56
C THR A 243 -10.92 -2.85 -24.59
N ASP A 244 -9.89 -3.58 -24.17
CA ASP A 244 -8.81 -4.05 -25.07
C ASP A 244 -9.09 -5.43 -25.70
N SER A 245 -10.05 -6.22 -25.20
CA SER A 245 -10.39 -7.54 -25.75
C SER A 245 -11.53 -7.50 -26.79
N GLY A 246 -11.87 -6.33 -27.30
CA GLY A 246 -13.02 -6.08 -28.16
C GLY A 246 -12.83 -6.36 -29.65
N TYR A 247 -11.83 -7.10 -30.09
CA TYR A 247 -11.75 -7.62 -31.46
C TYR A 247 -11.06 -8.99 -31.45
N PHE A 248 -11.72 -9.98 -32.07
CA PHE A 248 -11.36 -11.41 -32.20
C PHE A 248 -11.71 -12.34 -31.01
N SER A 249 -12.92 -12.88 -31.00
CA SER A 249 -13.20 -14.28 -31.38
C SER A 249 -14.64 -14.69 -31.02
N ASN A 250 -15.31 -15.36 -31.98
CA ASN A 250 -16.61 -16.00 -31.82
C ASN A 250 -16.51 -17.24 -30.92
N GLY A 251 -17.49 -17.48 -30.04
CA GLY A 251 -17.80 -18.83 -29.56
C GLY A 251 -18.23 -18.96 -28.11
N GLU A 252 -19.54 -19.15 -27.92
CA GLU A 252 -20.19 -19.97 -26.86
C GLU A 252 -20.18 -19.49 -25.39
N MET A 253 -21.14 -18.61 -25.15
CA MET A 253 -22.10 -18.60 -24.03
C MET A 253 -22.19 -19.88 -23.17
N ARG A 254 -21.76 -19.80 -21.90
CA ARG A 254 -22.40 -20.53 -20.79
C ARG A 254 -22.51 -19.65 -19.54
N SER A 255 -23.76 -19.54 -19.11
CA SER A 255 -24.33 -18.77 -18.02
C SER A 255 -23.97 -19.27 -16.62
N SER A 256 -23.62 -18.36 -15.72
CA SER A 256 -24.09 -18.40 -14.32
C SER A 256 -24.32 -16.98 -13.84
N ALA A 257 -25.59 -16.59 -13.83
CA ALA A 257 -26.07 -15.26 -13.44
C ALA A 257 -25.92 -15.03 -11.93
N SER A 258 -25.33 -13.89 -11.55
CA SER A 258 -25.81 -13.00 -10.49
C SER A 258 -24.81 -11.86 -10.19
N SER A 259 -24.65 -10.91 -11.13
CA SER A 259 -24.26 -9.51 -10.87
C SER A 259 -23.98 -8.74 -12.18
N GLU A 260 -24.83 -8.86 -13.20
CA GLU A 260 -24.54 -8.34 -14.55
C GLU A 260 -25.30 -7.06 -14.93
N THR A 261 -25.97 -6.39 -13.98
CA THR A 261 -26.92 -5.31 -14.32
C THR A 261 -26.43 -3.87 -14.09
N THR A 262 -25.19 -3.62 -13.64
CA THR A 262 -24.75 -2.23 -13.32
C THR A 262 -23.69 -1.66 -14.27
N VAL A 263 -23.08 -2.47 -15.15
CA VAL A 263 -21.88 -2.05 -15.90
C VAL A 263 -22.17 -1.36 -17.25
N ARG A 264 -23.44 -1.18 -17.64
CA ARG A 264 -23.79 -0.66 -18.99
C ARG A 264 -24.06 0.85 -19.11
N TYR A 265 -24.08 1.62 -18.02
CA TYR A 265 -24.55 3.02 -18.10
C TYR A 265 -23.48 4.09 -18.40
N PHE A 266 -22.17 3.80 -18.29
CA PHE A 266 -21.15 4.82 -18.61
C PHE A 266 -20.76 4.86 -20.09
N TYR A 267 -20.89 3.74 -20.82
CA TYR A 267 -20.45 3.62 -22.21
C TYR A 267 -21.57 3.82 -23.26
N CYS A 268 -22.80 4.16 -22.85
CA CYS A 268 -23.90 4.41 -23.78
C CYS A 268 -24.02 5.89 -24.23
N CYS A 269 -23.24 6.83 -23.67
CA CYS A 269 -23.36 8.27 -24.00
C CYS A 269 -22.11 8.97 -24.57
N CYS A 270 -20.94 8.34 -24.69
CA CYS A 270 -19.75 9.02 -25.26
C CYS A 270 -19.24 8.31 -26.53
N SER A 271 -19.76 8.72 -27.69
CA SER A 271 -19.21 8.37 -29.02
C SER A 271 -17.97 9.21 -29.40
N CYS A 272 -17.30 9.86 -28.44
CA CYS A 272 -16.25 10.86 -28.70
C CYS A 272 -14.93 10.47 -28.02
N VAL A 273 -13.87 10.32 -28.83
CA VAL A 273 -12.49 10.02 -28.40
C VAL A 273 -11.97 11.03 -27.35
N LEU A 274 -12.37 12.30 -27.46
CA LEU A 274 -11.98 13.36 -26.53
C LEU A 274 -12.53 13.17 -25.10
N CYS A 275 -13.69 12.51 -24.97
CA CYS A 275 -14.33 12.19 -23.69
C CYS A 275 -13.54 11.09 -22.96
N LEU A 276 -13.09 10.07 -23.70
CA LEU A 276 -12.27 8.97 -23.19
C LEU A 276 -10.90 9.44 -22.70
N LEU A 277 -10.22 10.30 -23.46
CA LEU A 277 -8.92 10.88 -23.09
C LEU A 277 -8.99 11.66 -21.77
N ASN A 278 -10.04 12.47 -21.57
CA ASN A 278 -10.24 13.23 -20.33
C ASN A 278 -10.49 12.31 -19.11
N ILE A 279 -11.20 11.20 -19.30
CA ILE A 279 -11.47 10.23 -18.22
C ILE A 279 -10.17 9.51 -17.82
N LEU A 280 -9.35 9.12 -18.80
CA LEU A 280 -8.09 8.42 -18.57
C LEU A 280 -7.08 9.30 -17.82
N PHE A 281 -6.97 10.57 -18.20
CA PHE A 281 -6.15 11.56 -17.48
C PHE A 281 -6.59 11.75 -16.03
N LEU A 282 -7.90 11.91 -15.78
CA LEU A 282 -8.46 12.02 -14.42
C LEU A 282 -8.20 10.76 -13.59
N LEU A 283 -8.25 9.58 -14.23
CA LEU A 283 -7.95 8.31 -13.58
C LEU A 283 -6.48 8.24 -13.13
N PHE A 284 -5.53 8.71 -13.93
CA PHE A 284 -4.12 8.76 -13.53
C PHE A 284 -3.89 9.70 -12.36
N LEU A 285 -4.50 10.89 -12.37
CA LEU A 285 -4.45 11.82 -11.22
C LEU A 285 -5.04 11.20 -9.96
N PHE A 286 -6.11 10.43 -10.10
CA PHE A 286 -6.71 9.68 -9.00
C PHE A 286 -5.78 8.61 -8.44
N PHE A 287 -5.16 7.78 -9.29
CA PHE A 287 -4.18 6.79 -8.82
C PHE A 287 -2.94 7.42 -8.19
N VAL A 288 -2.50 8.60 -8.66
CA VAL A 288 -1.45 9.38 -7.98
C VAL A 288 -1.86 9.71 -6.54
N ALA A 289 -3.09 10.16 -6.33
CA ALA A 289 -3.61 10.45 -4.99
C ALA A 289 -3.63 9.19 -4.10
N VAL A 290 -4.07 8.05 -4.63
CA VAL A 290 -4.09 6.77 -3.90
C VAL A 290 -2.67 6.32 -3.53
N CYS A 291 -1.73 6.40 -4.48
CA CYS A 291 -0.31 6.12 -4.21
C CYS A 291 0.27 7.06 -3.13
N ALA A 292 -0.11 8.34 -3.13
CA ALA A 292 0.29 9.28 -2.09
C ALA A 292 -0.27 8.90 -0.73
N ALA A 293 -1.54 8.49 -0.65
CA ALA A 293 -2.17 8.09 0.61
C ALA A 293 -1.48 6.85 1.18
N LEU A 294 -1.24 5.84 0.34
CA LEU A 294 -0.48 4.65 0.75
C LEU A 294 0.95 5.02 1.19
N THR A 295 1.60 5.98 0.53
CA THR A 295 2.95 6.42 0.92
C THR A 295 2.99 7.00 2.33
N GLU A 296 2.06 7.88 2.68
CA GLU A 296 2.00 8.47 4.03
C GLU A 296 1.63 7.42 5.08
N LEU A 297 0.70 6.49 4.76
CA LEU A 297 0.33 5.40 5.66
C LEU A 297 1.50 4.46 5.97
N VAL A 298 2.41 4.21 5.02
CA VAL A 298 3.57 3.31 5.18
C VAL A 298 4.58 3.82 6.22
N LEU A 299 4.54 5.08 6.64
CA LEU A 299 5.48 5.55 7.68
C LEU A 299 5.34 4.81 9.02
N ASN A 300 4.21 4.14 9.24
CA ASN A 300 4.00 3.23 10.37
C ASN A 300 4.24 1.77 9.94
N ASP A 301 5.10 1.06 10.67
CA ASP A 301 5.45 -0.34 10.39
C ASP A 301 4.24 -1.28 10.31
N THR A 302 3.23 -1.07 11.17
CA THR A 302 2.01 -1.89 11.18
C THR A 302 1.12 -1.62 9.96
N ASN A 303 1.02 -0.36 9.54
CA ASN A 303 0.30 0.03 8.33
C ASN A 303 0.99 -0.54 7.09
N GLY A 304 2.32 -0.44 7.00
CA GLY A 304 3.06 -1.01 5.89
C GLY A 304 2.94 -2.53 5.81
N GLN A 305 2.90 -3.23 6.96
CA GLN A 305 2.61 -4.67 7.00
C GLN A 305 1.23 -4.97 6.42
N GLN A 306 0.20 -4.21 6.81
CA GLN A 306 -1.15 -4.41 6.29
C GLN A 306 -1.21 -4.15 4.78
N ILE A 307 -0.53 -3.11 4.27
CA ILE A 307 -0.45 -2.84 2.83
C ILE A 307 0.14 -4.04 2.09
N VAL A 308 1.21 -4.65 2.61
CA VAL A 308 1.79 -5.86 2.02
C VAL A 308 0.84 -7.05 2.10
N GLN A 309 0.16 -7.26 3.23
CA GLN A 309 -0.83 -8.35 3.42
C GLN A 309 -2.02 -8.21 2.47
N HIS A 310 -2.42 -6.99 2.13
CA HIS A 310 -3.50 -6.71 1.18
C HIS A 310 -3.00 -6.57 -0.27
N ASN A 311 -1.91 -7.26 -0.62
CA ASN A 311 -1.40 -7.35 -1.99
C ASN A 311 -0.89 -6.01 -2.58
N GLY A 312 -0.57 -5.03 -1.72
CA GLY A 312 -0.17 -3.69 -2.15
C GLY A 312 1.10 -3.63 -2.98
N VAL A 313 2.09 -4.51 -2.72
CA VAL A 313 3.32 -4.57 -3.53
C VAL A 313 3.02 -4.98 -4.97
N TYR A 314 2.09 -5.92 -5.18
CA TYR A 314 1.64 -6.32 -6.51
C TYR A 314 0.89 -5.17 -7.20
N LEU A 315 -0.11 -4.59 -6.53
CA LEU A 315 -0.93 -3.52 -7.11
C LEU A 315 -0.10 -2.30 -7.50
N LEU A 316 0.81 -1.85 -6.63
CA LEU A 316 1.74 -0.76 -6.93
C LEU A 316 2.78 -1.17 -7.98
N GLY A 317 3.24 -2.42 -7.96
CA GLY A 317 4.17 -2.98 -8.95
C GLY A 317 3.59 -2.98 -10.36
N VAL A 318 2.29 -3.18 -10.52
CA VAL A 318 1.65 -3.07 -11.84
C VAL A 318 1.72 -1.65 -12.38
N LEU A 319 1.59 -0.63 -11.52
CA LEU A 319 1.54 0.78 -11.93
C LEU A 319 2.88 1.32 -12.44
N ILE A 320 4.00 0.65 -12.14
CA ILE A 320 5.33 1.06 -12.64
C ILE A 320 5.61 0.55 -14.06
N LEU A 321 4.84 -0.41 -14.58
CA LEU A 321 5.03 -0.93 -15.93
C LEU A 321 4.73 0.17 -16.98
N PRO A 322 5.41 0.15 -18.14
CA PRO A 322 5.11 1.09 -19.22
C PRO A 322 3.64 1.03 -19.63
N GLN A 323 3.01 2.19 -19.80
CA GLN A 323 1.64 2.34 -20.29
C GLN A 323 1.65 3.03 -21.65
N GLN A 324 0.63 2.79 -22.49
CA GLN A 324 0.50 3.47 -23.79
C GLN A 324 0.45 5.00 -23.58
N ARG A 325 1.27 5.73 -24.33
CA ARG A 325 1.43 7.17 -24.22
C ARG A 325 0.79 7.84 -25.44
N GLU A 326 -0.31 8.55 -25.24
CA GLU A 326 -0.73 9.57 -26.20
C GLU A 326 -0.10 10.92 -25.83
N THR A 327 0.06 11.82 -26.81
CA THR A 327 0.94 12.99 -26.72
C THR A 327 0.41 14.07 -25.75
N GLY A 328 1.33 14.79 -25.10
CA GLY A 328 1.01 15.97 -24.27
C GLY A 328 0.87 15.67 -22.76
N ASP A 329 -0.19 16.19 -22.14
CA ASP A 329 -0.42 16.20 -20.68
C ASP A 329 -0.62 14.79 -20.08
N GLU A 330 -1.10 13.84 -20.89
CA GLU A 330 -1.31 12.47 -20.46
C GLU A 330 0.02 11.75 -20.16
N ALA A 331 1.03 11.94 -21.00
CA ALA A 331 2.37 11.38 -20.76
C ALA A 331 2.96 11.89 -19.42
N ALA A 332 2.74 13.17 -19.08
CA ALA A 332 3.16 13.73 -17.81
C ALA A 332 2.40 13.13 -16.62
N ALA A 333 1.09 12.86 -16.77
CA ALA A 333 0.29 12.20 -15.76
C ALA A 333 0.72 10.73 -15.53
N VAL A 334 1.02 9.99 -16.59
CA VAL A 334 1.55 8.61 -16.53
C VAL A 334 2.92 8.60 -15.83
N ASP A 335 3.82 9.51 -16.20
CA ASP A 335 5.13 9.63 -15.54
C ASP A 335 4.98 9.94 -14.05
N ASN A 336 4.06 10.83 -13.67
CA ASN A 336 3.79 11.16 -12.27
C ASN A 336 3.16 9.99 -11.50
N LEU A 337 2.32 9.19 -12.15
CA LEU A 337 1.80 7.94 -11.59
C LEU A 337 2.93 6.94 -11.33
N GLN A 338 3.80 6.69 -12.32
CA GLN A 338 4.94 5.80 -12.15
C GLN A 338 5.87 6.28 -11.02
N LYS A 339 6.19 7.58 -10.97
CA LYS A 339 6.99 8.16 -9.86
C LYS A 339 6.33 7.93 -8.50
N SER A 340 5.01 8.16 -8.41
CA SER A 340 4.26 7.98 -7.16
C SER A 340 4.19 6.52 -6.72
N ALA A 341 4.05 5.59 -7.67
CA ALA A 341 4.09 4.15 -7.40
C ALA A 341 5.49 3.71 -6.95
N PHE A 342 6.55 4.15 -7.62
CA PHE A 342 7.93 3.89 -7.19
C PHE A 342 8.21 4.45 -5.81
N ARG A 343 7.71 5.64 -5.47
CA ARG A 343 7.82 6.22 -4.13
C ARG A 343 7.16 5.35 -3.07
N ALA A 344 5.91 4.93 -3.29
CA ALA A 344 5.19 4.04 -2.38
C ALA A 344 5.93 2.71 -2.20
N LEU A 345 6.38 2.09 -3.29
CA LEU A 345 7.21 0.88 -3.29
C LEU A 345 8.53 1.09 -2.52
N ARG A 346 9.18 2.26 -2.66
CA ARG A 346 10.44 2.57 -1.98
C ARG A 346 10.27 2.76 -0.47
N PHE A 347 9.14 3.31 -0.05
CA PHE A 347 8.77 3.41 1.35
C PHE A 347 8.50 2.01 1.93
N LEU A 348 7.73 1.18 1.22
CA LEU A 348 7.47 -0.21 1.62
C LEU A 348 8.75 -1.05 1.70
N PHE A 349 9.68 -0.84 0.77
CA PHE A 349 11.00 -1.50 0.77
C PHE A 349 11.89 -1.05 1.94
N SER A 350 11.69 0.16 2.46
CA SER A 350 12.48 0.65 3.60
C SER A 350 12.28 -0.22 4.84
N MET A 351 11.10 -0.84 4.95
CA MET A 351 10.80 -1.87 5.96
C MET A 351 11.58 -3.16 5.68
N GLU A 352 12.37 -3.58 6.66
CA GLU A 352 13.31 -4.70 6.54
C GLU A 352 12.62 -6.02 6.16
N ARG A 353 11.43 -6.26 6.72
CA ARG A 353 10.62 -7.46 6.49
C ARG A 353 10.16 -7.62 5.03
N ASN A 354 9.99 -6.52 4.31
CA ASN A 354 9.42 -6.53 2.96
C ASN A 354 10.48 -6.73 1.86
N ARG A 355 11.78 -6.54 2.17
CA ARG A 355 12.86 -6.42 1.17
C ARG A 355 13.00 -7.62 0.24
N GLN A 356 12.74 -8.82 0.73
CA GLN A 356 12.82 -10.05 -0.06
C GLN A 356 11.78 -10.09 -1.20
N LEU A 357 10.62 -9.44 -1.01
CA LEU A 357 9.61 -9.32 -2.07
C LEU A 357 10.14 -8.49 -3.23
N PHE A 358 10.85 -7.37 -2.95
CA PHE A 358 11.33 -6.45 -3.97
C PHE A 358 12.54 -6.98 -4.76
N LYS A 359 13.39 -7.81 -4.16
CA LYS A 359 14.49 -8.49 -4.89
C LYS A 359 13.96 -9.35 -6.04
N ARG A 360 12.75 -9.87 -5.90
CA ARG A 360 12.10 -10.65 -6.96
C ARG A 360 11.51 -9.75 -8.04
N VAL A 361 11.05 -8.55 -7.70
CA VAL A 361 10.36 -7.63 -8.62
C VAL A 361 11.30 -7.06 -9.69
N PHE A 362 12.51 -6.63 -9.29
CA PHE A 362 13.37 -5.82 -10.13
C PHE A 362 14.61 -6.57 -10.65
N PRO A 363 14.96 -6.44 -11.94
CA PRO A 363 16.28 -6.84 -12.45
C PRO A 363 17.41 -6.12 -11.72
N PRO A 364 18.63 -6.70 -11.63
CA PRO A 364 19.72 -6.16 -10.81
C PRO A 364 20.06 -4.68 -11.06
N LYS A 365 20.15 -4.26 -12.33
CA LYS A 365 20.46 -2.86 -12.71
C LYS A 365 19.36 -1.87 -12.32
N LEU A 366 18.10 -2.28 -12.39
CA LEU A 366 16.97 -1.45 -11.99
C LEU A 366 16.86 -1.42 -10.47
N PHE A 367 17.16 -2.53 -9.81
CA PHE A 367 17.17 -2.65 -8.35
C PHE A 367 18.25 -1.77 -7.70
N GLU A 368 19.44 -1.70 -8.30
CA GLU A 368 20.52 -0.79 -7.86
C GLU A 368 20.04 0.67 -7.84
N LYS A 369 19.55 1.17 -8.98
CA LYS A 369 18.98 2.53 -9.06
C LYS A 369 17.79 2.75 -8.12
N PHE A 370 16.99 1.72 -7.88
CA PHE A 370 15.87 1.79 -6.94
C PHE A 370 16.35 1.98 -5.50
N ILE A 371 17.45 1.33 -5.13
CA ILE A 371 18.09 1.52 -3.82
C ILE A 371 18.72 2.91 -3.72
N ASP A 372 19.42 3.35 -4.77
CA ASP A 372 20.18 4.61 -4.82
C ASP A 372 19.34 5.87 -4.59
N VAL A 373 18.04 5.82 -4.88
CA VAL A 373 17.11 6.92 -4.54
C VAL A 373 17.20 7.27 -3.04
N GLY A 374 17.47 6.29 -2.18
CA GLY A 374 17.54 6.48 -0.73
C GLY A 374 16.21 6.22 -0.01
N HIS A 375 16.25 6.27 1.33
CA HIS A 375 15.11 5.93 2.18
C HIS A 375 14.20 7.14 2.42
N TYR A 376 12.89 6.92 2.36
CA TYR A 376 11.85 7.89 2.69
C TYR A 376 11.96 9.24 1.94
N VAL A 377 12.47 9.23 0.70
CA VAL A 377 12.58 10.43 -0.13
C VAL A 377 11.20 10.85 -0.63
N ARG A 378 10.74 12.03 -0.19
CA ARG A 378 9.40 12.54 -0.54
C ARG A 378 9.34 13.17 -1.94
N ASP A 379 10.44 13.76 -2.40
CA ASP A 379 10.53 14.44 -3.71
C ASP A 379 10.35 13.45 -4.86
N LEU A 380 9.32 13.68 -5.68
CA LEU A 380 9.01 12.85 -6.84
C LEU A 380 10.09 12.94 -7.93
N ASN A 381 10.86 14.03 -8.00
CA ASN A 381 11.91 14.19 -9.01
C ASN A 381 13.06 13.19 -8.82
N ALA A 382 13.31 12.74 -7.59
CA ALA A 382 14.31 11.71 -7.30
C ALA A 382 14.01 10.37 -8.01
N TYR A 383 12.74 10.12 -8.35
CA TYR A 383 12.28 8.89 -9.02
C TYR A 383 12.29 9.01 -10.56
N LYS A 384 12.58 10.19 -11.12
CA LYS A 384 12.56 10.44 -12.57
C LYS A 384 13.47 9.46 -13.34
N GLY A 385 14.68 9.23 -12.85
CA GLY A 385 15.64 8.33 -13.50
C GLY A 385 15.21 6.86 -13.54
N LEU A 386 14.37 6.42 -12.58
CA LEU A 386 13.78 5.07 -12.58
C LEU A 386 12.70 4.95 -13.64
N VAL A 387 11.82 5.95 -13.71
CA VAL A 387 10.75 6.01 -14.70
C VAL A 387 11.32 6.06 -16.11
N GLU A 388 12.33 6.90 -16.34
CA GLU A 388 13.03 6.94 -17.63
C GLU A 388 13.64 5.59 -17.97
N GLN A 389 14.33 4.94 -17.03
CA GLN A 389 14.93 3.63 -17.31
C GLN A 389 13.89 2.58 -17.67
N VAL A 390 12.82 2.42 -16.88
CA VAL A 390 11.80 1.39 -17.14
C VAL A 390 11.13 1.63 -18.48
N ASN A 391 10.80 2.87 -18.84
CA ASN A 391 10.13 3.15 -20.11
C ASN A 391 11.04 3.00 -21.34
N HIS A 392 12.36 2.87 -21.18
CA HIS A 392 13.32 2.62 -22.26
C HIS A 392 13.87 1.17 -22.27
N LEU A 393 13.40 0.30 -21.37
CA LEU A 393 13.81 -1.10 -21.37
C LEU A 393 13.26 -1.84 -22.61
N PRO A 394 13.99 -2.81 -23.16
CA PRO A 394 13.46 -3.74 -24.15
C PRO A 394 12.23 -4.48 -23.64
N GLU A 395 11.31 -4.87 -24.54
CA GLU A 395 10.10 -5.63 -24.15
C GLU A 395 10.42 -6.91 -23.38
N GLU A 396 11.51 -7.61 -23.72
CA GLU A 396 11.97 -8.81 -23.01
C GLU A 396 12.26 -8.54 -21.52
N ASP A 397 12.91 -7.43 -21.20
CA ASP A 397 13.20 -7.03 -19.82
C ASP A 397 11.92 -6.58 -19.08
N ILE A 398 10.99 -5.95 -19.80
CA ILE A 398 9.66 -5.60 -19.27
C ILE A 398 8.84 -6.85 -18.97
N ASP A 399 8.90 -7.88 -19.81
CA ASP A 399 8.24 -9.16 -19.59
C ASP A 399 8.79 -9.87 -18.35
N ILE A 400 10.11 -9.82 -18.13
CA ILE A 400 10.74 -10.30 -16.89
C ILE A 400 10.17 -9.56 -15.68
N ILE A 401 10.13 -8.22 -15.70
CA ILE A 401 9.56 -7.41 -14.61
C ILE A 401 8.09 -7.77 -14.39
N ARG A 402 7.30 -7.92 -15.45
CA ARG A 402 5.87 -8.27 -15.38
C ARG A 402 5.67 -9.65 -14.74
N ASN A 403 6.44 -10.65 -15.17
CA ASN A 403 6.38 -12.01 -14.61
C ASN A 403 6.79 -12.02 -13.13
N ASN A 404 7.80 -11.24 -12.78
CA ASN A 404 8.24 -11.05 -11.40
C ASN A 404 7.16 -10.41 -10.52
N ILE A 405 6.48 -9.37 -11.01
CA ILE A 405 5.33 -8.76 -10.33
C ILE A 405 4.19 -9.77 -10.18
N LEU A 406 3.87 -10.53 -11.24
CA LEU A 406 2.84 -11.57 -11.17
C LEU A 406 3.18 -12.68 -10.15
N ALA A 407 4.45 -13.02 -10.00
CA ALA A 407 4.90 -14.02 -9.04
C ALA A 407 4.69 -13.61 -7.57
N ILE A 408 4.67 -12.30 -7.27
CA ILE A 408 4.42 -11.80 -5.91
C ILE A 408 2.93 -11.53 -5.62
N ASN A 409 2.03 -11.79 -6.57
CA ASN A 409 0.59 -11.62 -6.38
C ASN A 409 0.06 -12.61 -5.33
N GLN A 410 -0.30 -12.10 -4.15
CA GLN A 410 -0.80 -12.92 -3.02
C GLN A 410 -2.23 -13.42 -3.24
N ASN A 411 -2.96 -12.80 -4.18
CA ASN A 411 -4.32 -13.19 -4.55
C ASN A 411 -4.33 -14.14 -5.76
N LYS A 412 -3.19 -14.73 -6.13
CA LYS A 412 -3.11 -15.72 -7.22
C LYS A 412 -4.07 -16.88 -6.94
N SER A 413 -4.76 -17.32 -7.99
CA SER A 413 -5.55 -18.55 -7.94
C SER A 413 -4.66 -19.73 -7.57
N ALA A 414 -5.21 -20.65 -6.77
CA ALA A 414 -4.49 -21.85 -6.39
C ALA A 414 -4.08 -22.63 -7.64
N THR A 415 -2.83 -23.10 -7.68
CA THR A 415 -2.34 -23.92 -8.80
C THR A 415 -3.13 -25.22 -8.87
N HIS A 416 -3.42 -25.79 -7.71
CA HIS A 416 -4.29 -26.94 -7.50
C HIS A 416 -4.71 -26.97 -6.03
N LEU A 417 -5.62 -27.89 -5.70
CA LEU A 417 -6.09 -28.12 -4.34
C LEU A 417 -5.50 -29.42 -3.81
N ILE A 418 -5.08 -29.40 -2.54
CA ILE A 418 -4.75 -30.61 -1.79
C ILE A 418 -5.66 -30.63 -0.55
N GLY A 419 -6.69 -31.48 -0.60
CA GLY A 419 -7.74 -31.53 0.41
C GLY A 419 -8.46 -30.18 0.56
N SER A 420 -8.37 -29.57 1.75
CA SER A 420 -8.96 -28.25 2.07
C SER A 420 -7.97 -27.08 1.93
N TYR A 421 -6.83 -27.30 1.29
CA TYR A 421 -5.77 -26.31 1.14
C TYR A 421 -5.53 -25.94 -0.32
N GLU A 422 -5.41 -24.64 -0.55
CA GLU A 422 -5.03 -24.02 -1.81
C GLU A 422 -3.51 -23.96 -1.91
N VAL A 423 -2.94 -24.64 -2.91
CA VAL A 423 -1.48 -24.65 -3.13
C VAL A 423 -1.09 -23.44 -3.98
N LEU A 424 -0.20 -22.60 -3.45
CA LEU A 424 0.14 -21.30 -4.03
C LEU A 424 1.49 -21.31 -4.77
N GLU A 425 2.58 -21.60 -4.05
CA GLU A 425 3.95 -21.60 -4.60
C GLU A 425 4.78 -22.76 -4.03
N LEU A 426 5.79 -23.22 -4.79
CA LEU A 426 6.82 -24.13 -4.30
C LEU A 426 7.90 -23.31 -3.58
N LEU A 427 8.07 -23.52 -2.27
CA LEU A 427 9.08 -22.85 -1.44
C LEU A 427 10.47 -23.50 -1.57
N GLY A 428 10.51 -24.81 -1.84
CA GLY A 428 11.75 -25.55 -2.05
C GLY A 428 11.49 -27.02 -2.36
N SER A 429 12.43 -27.68 -3.03
CA SER A 429 12.39 -29.11 -3.33
C SER A 429 13.76 -29.73 -3.07
N GLY A 430 13.79 -30.94 -2.53
CA GLY A 430 15.01 -31.66 -2.22
C GLY A 430 14.79 -33.17 -2.14
N ALA A 431 15.80 -33.91 -1.68
CA ALA A 431 15.76 -35.37 -1.56
C ALA A 431 14.53 -35.83 -0.74
N PHE A 432 14.27 -35.15 0.39
CA PHE A 432 13.18 -35.51 1.31
C PHE A 432 11.79 -34.99 0.89
N GLY A 433 11.66 -34.52 -0.36
CA GLY A 433 10.42 -34.06 -0.96
C GLY A 433 10.33 -32.55 -1.17
N SER A 434 9.11 -32.06 -1.38
CA SER A 434 8.83 -30.69 -1.81
C SER A 434 8.05 -29.93 -0.75
N VAL A 435 8.35 -28.65 -0.57
CA VAL A 435 7.67 -27.76 0.38
C VAL A 435 6.90 -26.71 -0.40
N TYR A 436 5.60 -26.61 -0.16
CA TYR A 436 4.71 -25.66 -0.80
C TYR A 436 4.18 -24.66 0.20
N LYS A 437 4.00 -23.41 -0.23
CA LYS A 437 3.17 -22.45 0.49
C LYS A 437 1.71 -22.71 0.16
N VAL A 438 0.89 -22.82 1.20
CA VAL A 438 -0.53 -23.14 1.08
C VAL A 438 -1.38 -22.20 1.92
N ARG A 439 -2.64 -22.04 1.52
CA ARG A 439 -3.66 -21.30 2.27
C ARG A 439 -4.84 -22.23 2.57
N LYS A 440 -5.36 -22.19 3.79
CA LYS A 440 -6.56 -22.97 4.15
C LYS A 440 -7.80 -22.28 3.58
N ARG A 441 -8.65 -23.05 2.91
CA ARG A 441 -9.88 -22.54 2.30
C ARG A 441 -10.81 -21.99 3.41
N HIS A 442 -11.39 -20.82 3.17
CA HIS A 442 -12.36 -20.16 4.08
C HIS A 442 -11.85 -19.77 5.48
N SER A 443 -10.54 -19.73 5.75
CA SER A 443 -10.01 -19.37 7.08
C SER A 443 -9.10 -18.12 7.12
N GLY A 444 -9.26 -17.18 6.19
CA GLY A 444 -8.49 -15.92 6.16
C GLY A 444 -7.09 -16.04 5.52
N GLN A 445 -6.23 -15.04 5.77
CA GLN A 445 -4.91 -14.86 5.12
C GLN A 445 -3.75 -15.66 5.77
N SER A 446 -4.01 -16.62 6.66
CA SER A 446 -2.93 -17.39 7.28
C SER A 446 -2.27 -18.34 6.27
N PHE A 447 -1.01 -18.09 5.94
CA PHE A 447 -0.20 -18.98 5.10
C PHE A 447 0.45 -20.08 5.93
N LEU A 448 0.50 -21.29 5.38
CA LEU A 448 1.15 -22.45 5.97
C LEU A 448 2.09 -23.10 4.94
N ALA A 449 2.99 -23.95 5.40
CA ALA A 449 3.94 -24.67 4.57
C ALA A 449 3.56 -26.13 4.62
N MET A 450 3.32 -26.69 3.45
CA MET A 450 2.99 -28.09 3.27
C MET A 450 4.22 -28.80 2.70
N LYS A 451 4.89 -29.61 3.53
CA LYS A 451 5.96 -30.51 3.09
C LYS A 451 5.35 -31.82 2.60
N GLU A 452 5.46 -32.06 1.31
CA GLU A 452 5.28 -33.36 0.67
C GLU A 452 6.51 -34.22 0.96
N VAL A 453 6.30 -35.43 1.47
CA VAL A 453 7.38 -36.38 1.76
C VAL A 453 7.42 -37.45 0.67
N SER A 454 8.56 -37.56 -0.02
CA SER A 454 8.79 -38.59 -1.03
C SER A 454 9.05 -39.94 -0.37
N ILE A 455 8.15 -40.90 -0.55
CA ILE A 455 8.24 -42.27 0.02
C ILE A 455 9.40 -43.07 -0.61
N SER A 456 9.94 -42.61 -1.74
CA SER A 456 10.93 -43.33 -2.56
C SER A 456 12.33 -43.50 -1.93
N ILE A 457 12.73 -42.68 -0.96
CA ILE A 457 14.07 -42.76 -0.36
C ILE A 457 14.19 -43.88 0.67
N HIS A 458 13.10 -44.23 1.36
CA HIS A 458 13.08 -45.32 2.35
C HIS A 458 12.72 -46.69 1.75
N SER A 459 12.46 -46.74 0.44
CA SER A 459 12.17 -47.98 -0.30
C SER A 459 13.42 -48.66 -0.89
N LEU A 460 14.62 -48.44 -0.32
CA LEU A 460 15.84 -49.19 -0.66
C LEU A 460 15.84 -50.63 -0.09
N GLY A 461 14.68 -51.29 -0.13
CA GLY A 461 14.50 -52.70 0.21
C GLY A 461 14.09 -53.49 -1.03
N ASN A 462 14.87 -54.51 -1.37
CA ASN A 462 14.62 -55.35 -2.55
C ASN A 462 13.38 -56.24 -2.40
N THR A 463 12.75 -56.32 -1.20
CA THR A 463 11.59 -57.16 -0.94
C THR A 463 10.34 -56.37 -0.51
N ALA A 464 9.15 -56.93 -0.78
CA ALA A 464 7.87 -56.35 -0.37
C ALA A 464 7.69 -56.25 1.16
N LYS A 465 8.41 -57.10 1.91
CA LYS A 465 8.43 -57.10 3.38
C LYS A 465 9.22 -55.89 3.90
N ASP A 466 10.39 -55.61 3.32
CA ASP A 466 11.23 -54.46 3.67
C ASP A 466 10.50 -53.13 3.46
N ARG A 467 9.75 -53.00 2.36
CA ARG A 467 8.92 -51.81 2.06
C ARG A 467 7.78 -51.59 3.06
N GLY A 468 7.18 -52.67 3.57
CA GLY A 468 6.12 -52.59 4.59
C GLY A 468 6.66 -52.15 5.96
N THR A 469 7.83 -52.65 6.35
CA THR A 469 8.54 -52.22 7.56
C THR A 469 9.00 -50.76 7.46
N SER A 470 9.56 -50.33 6.33
CA SER A 470 10.04 -48.96 6.19
C SER A 470 8.91 -47.92 6.14
N VAL A 471 7.74 -48.25 5.57
CA VAL A 471 6.53 -47.41 5.70
C VAL A 471 6.06 -47.34 7.16
N GLY A 472 6.07 -48.47 7.89
CA GLY A 472 5.74 -48.51 9.32
C GLY A 472 6.70 -47.68 10.19
N GLU A 473 7.99 -47.68 9.88
CA GLU A 473 9.02 -46.89 10.55
C GLU A 473 8.86 -45.38 10.27
N ILE A 474 8.58 -45.00 9.01
CA ILE A 474 8.30 -43.60 8.61
C ILE A 474 7.07 -43.06 9.35
N VAL A 475 6.00 -43.85 9.44
CA VAL A 475 4.76 -43.46 10.14
C VAL A 475 5.02 -43.32 11.63
N ASN A 476 5.81 -44.21 12.24
CA ASN A 476 6.15 -44.13 13.66
C ASN A 476 7.03 -42.92 13.97
N GLU A 477 8.04 -42.64 13.14
CA GLU A 477 8.95 -41.50 13.27
C GLU A 477 8.26 -40.15 13.02
N THR A 478 7.40 -40.05 12.01
CA THR A 478 6.59 -38.85 11.77
C THR A 478 5.51 -38.64 12.84
N THR A 479 4.99 -39.71 13.46
CA THR A 479 4.07 -39.59 14.61
C THR A 479 4.80 -39.06 15.85
N ILE A 480 6.02 -39.53 16.13
CA ILE A 480 6.88 -39.02 17.21
C ILE A 480 7.19 -37.53 17.01
N MET A 481 7.52 -37.11 15.78
CA MET A 481 7.77 -35.69 15.45
C MET A 481 6.52 -34.81 15.60
N ARG A 482 5.32 -35.33 15.26
CA ARG A 482 4.04 -34.60 15.30
C ARG A 482 3.53 -34.33 16.72
N GLU A 483 3.66 -35.30 17.62
CA GLU A 483 2.97 -35.23 18.92
C GLU A 483 3.89 -34.78 20.05
N GLN A 484 5.22 -34.97 19.91
CA GLN A 484 6.15 -34.81 21.04
C GLN A 484 7.05 -33.58 20.96
N LEU A 485 7.18 -32.89 19.81
CA LEU A 485 8.08 -31.73 19.66
C LEU A 485 7.33 -30.40 19.86
N ARG A 486 7.42 -29.82 21.07
CA ARG A 486 6.88 -28.50 21.41
C ARG A 486 7.94 -27.64 22.08
N HIS A 487 8.64 -26.84 21.29
CA HIS A 487 9.65 -25.92 21.79
C HIS A 487 9.72 -24.67 20.88
N PRO A 488 9.92 -23.45 21.41
CA PRO A 488 9.96 -22.22 20.61
C PRO A 488 11.04 -22.19 19.53
N ASN A 489 12.11 -22.98 19.70
CA ASN A 489 13.22 -23.08 18.74
C ASN A 489 13.22 -24.35 17.87
N ILE A 490 12.10 -25.08 17.83
CA ILE A 490 11.92 -26.27 17.00
C ILE A 490 10.65 -26.09 16.16
N VAL A 491 10.69 -26.48 14.89
CA VAL A 491 9.52 -26.37 14.00
C VAL A 491 8.33 -27.11 14.58
N ARG A 492 7.16 -26.46 14.50
CA ARG A 492 5.90 -27.07 14.93
C ARG A 492 5.20 -27.68 13.72
N TYR A 493 4.93 -28.97 13.79
CA TYR A 493 4.03 -29.65 12.86
C TYR A 493 2.60 -29.60 13.40
N PHE A 494 1.67 -29.06 12.63
CA PHE A 494 0.28 -28.86 13.08
C PHE A 494 -0.64 -30.00 12.67
N LYS A 495 -0.37 -30.58 11.50
CA LYS A 495 -1.20 -31.61 10.88
C LYS A 495 -0.34 -32.38 9.90
N ALA A 496 -0.58 -33.67 9.78
CA ALA A 496 -0.19 -34.46 8.62
C ALA A 496 -1.37 -35.33 8.20
N PHE A 497 -1.45 -35.56 6.91
CA PHE A 497 -2.52 -36.32 6.29
C PHE A 497 -1.95 -36.99 5.03
N GLU A 498 -2.61 -38.06 4.62
CA GLU A 498 -2.26 -38.80 3.41
C GLU A 498 -3.29 -38.48 2.34
N GLU A 499 -2.83 -37.95 1.22
CA GLU A 499 -3.66 -37.65 0.04
C GLU A 499 -2.81 -37.99 -1.18
N SER A 500 -2.81 -39.26 -1.61
CA SER A 500 -1.88 -39.89 -2.57
C SER A 500 -0.39 -39.95 -2.16
N LYS A 501 0.07 -39.00 -1.34
CA LYS A 501 1.40 -38.93 -0.71
C LYS A 501 1.26 -38.43 0.73
N PHE A 502 2.30 -38.61 1.54
CA PHE A 502 2.32 -38.14 2.92
C PHE A 502 2.65 -36.64 2.99
N MET A 503 1.74 -35.84 3.55
CA MET A 503 1.85 -34.38 3.61
C MET A 503 1.92 -33.89 5.05
N MET A 504 2.88 -33.04 5.39
CA MET A 504 3.05 -32.43 6.72
C MET A 504 2.91 -30.91 6.67
N MET A 505 2.22 -30.33 7.65
CA MET A 505 1.93 -28.89 7.73
C MET A 505 2.77 -28.20 8.81
N MET A 506 3.43 -27.09 8.46
CA MET A 506 4.26 -26.26 9.32
C MET A 506 3.98 -24.75 9.10
N GLN A 507 4.52 -23.89 9.98
CA GLN A 507 4.29 -22.44 9.93
C GLN A 507 5.20 -21.75 8.90
N VAL A 508 4.69 -20.74 8.18
CA VAL A 508 5.42 -19.99 7.13
C VAL A 508 5.64 -18.56 7.57
N ASP A 509 6.67 -18.33 8.39
CA ASP A 509 7.10 -16.97 8.75
C ASP A 509 8.62 -16.90 8.96
N PHE A 510 9.39 -17.68 8.18
CA PHE A 510 10.83 -17.77 8.42
C PHE A 510 11.69 -17.78 7.14
N VAL A 511 12.90 -17.24 7.24
CA VAL A 511 13.93 -17.21 6.19
C VAL A 511 15.09 -18.13 6.60
N PRO A 512 15.65 -18.96 5.70
CA PRO A 512 16.81 -19.79 6.01
C PRO A 512 18.05 -18.97 6.41
N LEU A 513 18.78 -19.43 7.43
CA LEU A 513 20.02 -18.83 7.93
C LEU A 513 21.12 -18.77 6.87
N ARG A 514 21.05 -19.58 5.80
CA ARG A 514 22.00 -19.46 4.66
C ARG A 514 22.05 -18.06 4.06
N TYR A 515 20.98 -17.28 4.16
CA TYR A 515 20.90 -15.89 3.70
C TYR A 515 21.46 -14.89 4.72
N TYR A 516 22.00 -15.35 5.85
CA TYR A 516 22.56 -14.50 6.90
C TYR A 516 23.65 -13.57 6.38
N LYS A 517 24.48 -14.02 5.45
CA LYS A 517 25.54 -13.17 4.86
C LYS A 517 24.94 -11.94 4.17
N ASP A 518 23.92 -12.15 3.35
CA ASP A 518 23.20 -11.07 2.67
C ASP A 518 22.52 -10.14 3.67
N LEU A 519 21.95 -10.70 4.74
CA LEU A 519 21.36 -9.92 5.85
C LEU A 519 22.41 -9.13 6.64
N TYR A 520 23.60 -9.70 6.88
CA TYR A 520 24.68 -9.07 7.64
C TYR A 520 25.35 -7.93 6.86
N GLU A 521 25.60 -8.10 5.56
CA GLU A 521 26.10 -7.04 4.69
C GLU A 521 25.13 -5.84 4.66
N GLU A 522 23.83 -6.10 4.70
CA GLU A 522 22.75 -5.11 4.85
C GLU A 522 22.79 -4.38 6.22
N PHE A 523 23.03 -5.08 7.33
CA PHE A 523 23.24 -4.48 8.66
C PHE A 523 24.50 -3.61 8.74
N LYS A 524 25.61 -4.05 8.11
CA LYS A 524 26.87 -3.31 8.09
C LYS A 524 26.74 -1.98 7.34
N LEU A 525 25.98 -1.97 6.23
CA LEU A 525 25.69 -0.75 5.45
C LEU A 525 24.83 0.27 6.23
N LYS A 526 23.92 -0.19 7.08
CA LYS A 526 23.12 0.68 7.98
C LYS A 526 23.97 1.33 9.07
N THR A 527 24.91 0.59 9.66
CA THR A 527 25.59 1.01 10.90
C THR A 527 26.83 1.88 10.63
N LEU A 528 27.40 1.86 9.42
CA LEU A 528 28.43 2.82 9.00
C LEU A 528 27.93 4.30 9.00
N LYS A 529 26.60 4.53 9.00
CA LYS A 529 26.01 5.88 9.09
C LYS A 529 25.77 6.38 10.52
N LYS A 530 25.82 5.51 11.55
CA LYS A 530 25.71 5.90 12.97
C LYS A 530 27.02 5.54 13.69
N LYS A 531 27.82 6.55 14.03
CA LYS A 531 29.07 6.41 14.82
C LYS A 531 28.78 5.83 16.22
N MET A 532 28.72 4.52 16.38
CA MET A 532 28.91 3.82 17.66
C MET A 532 29.51 2.43 17.42
N SER A 533 30.23 1.91 18.42
CA SER A 533 31.17 0.78 18.34
C SER A 533 30.56 -0.53 17.78
N ASN A 534 30.74 -0.76 16.48
CA ASN A 534 30.14 -1.84 15.69
C ASN A 534 30.52 -3.28 16.10
N GLN A 535 31.61 -3.46 16.84
CA GLN A 535 32.15 -4.81 17.13
C GLN A 535 31.39 -5.52 18.26
N LEU A 536 30.99 -4.78 19.31
CA LEU A 536 30.28 -5.34 20.47
C LEU A 536 28.84 -5.74 20.13
N PHE A 537 28.12 -4.92 19.35
CA PHE A 537 26.73 -5.22 18.96
C PHE A 537 26.61 -6.47 18.07
N CYS A 538 27.52 -6.62 17.09
CA CYS A 538 27.57 -7.82 16.25
C CYS A 538 27.82 -9.09 17.08
N SER A 539 28.74 -9.04 18.05
CA SER A 539 29.02 -10.20 18.90
C SER A 539 27.82 -10.61 19.77
N TYR A 540 27.10 -9.65 20.35
CA TYR A 540 25.93 -9.92 21.19
C TYR A 540 24.77 -10.55 20.40
N TYR A 541 24.52 -10.04 19.18
CA TYR A 541 23.50 -10.58 18.30
C TYR A 541 23.80 -12.02 17.87
N LEU A 542 25.06 -12.29 17.45
CA LEU A 542 25.52 -13.64 17.11
C LEU A 542 25.36 -14.63 18.28
N ILE A 543 25.73 -14.20 19.48
CA ILE A 543 25.56 -14.99 20.70
C ILE A 543 24.08 -15.28 20.96
N THR A 544 23.20 -14.29 20.76
CA THR A 544 21.76 -14.45 20.97
C THR A 544 21.17 -15.49 20.00
N LEU A 545 21.49 -15.41 18.71
CA LEU A 545 21.05 -16.40 17.72
C LEU A 545 21.57 -17.80 18.07
N ASN A 546 22.87 -17.92 18.38
CA ASN A 546 23.48 -19.19 18.74
C ASN A 546 22.87 -19.78 20.02
N PHE A 547 22.58 -18.95 21.02
CA PHE A 547 21.91 -19.38 22.24
C PHE A 547 20.55 -20.04 21.95
N ARG A 548 19.77 -19.47 21.01
CA ARG A 548 18.50 -20.07 20.58
C ARG A 548 18.68 -21.43 19.87
N ILE A 549 19.71 -21.57 19.03
CA ILE A 549 20.05 -22.84 18.37
C ILE A 549 20.39 -23.89 19.45
N VAL A 550 21.26 -23.54 20.40
CA VAL A 550 21.67 -24.44 21.49
C VAL A 550 20.49 -24.85 22.37
N LEU A 551 19.55 -23.95 22.66
CA LEU A 551 18.33 -24.31 23.39
C LEU A 551 17.48 -25.34 22.64
N GLY A 552 17.32 -25.17 21.32
CA GLY A 552 16.65 -26.15 20.47
C GLY A 552 17.35 -27.52 20.50
N LEU A 553 18.68 -27.53 20.34
CA LEU A 553 19.47 -28.76 20.40
C LEU A 553 19.39 -29.45 21.76
N ARG A 554 19.51 -28.70 22.87
CA ARG A 554 19.35 -29.24 24.24
C ARG A 554 18.00 -29.94 24.39
N TYR A 555 16.93 -29.29 23.93
CA TYR A 555 15.58 -29.84 24.00
C TYR A 555 15.49 -31.19 23.26
N ILE A 556 15.90 -31.24 21.99
CA ILE A 556 15.80 -32.49 21.21
C ILE A 556 16.73 -33.59 21.76
N HIS A 557 17.93 -33.22 22.24
CA HIS A 557 18.91 -34.19 22.74
C HIS A 557 18.56 -34.75 24.12
N LYS A 558 18.16 -33.89 25.05
CA LYS A 558 18.00 -34.24 26.47
C LYS A 558 16.58 -34.62 26.84
N GLU A 559 15.58 -33.92 26.30
CA GLU A 559 14.18 -34.16 26.65
C GLU A 559 13.50 -35.15 25.71
N LYS A 560 13.98 -35.23 24.46
CA LYS A 560 13.38 -36.09 23.43
C LYS A 560 14.28 -37.23 22.97
N HIS A 561 15.54 -37.22 23.39
CA HIS A 561 16.51 -38.25 23.01
C HIS A 561 16.61 -38.45 21.48
N ILE A 562 16.52 -37.36 20.72
CA ILE A 562 16.62 -37.34 19.26
C ILE A 562 17.96 -36.70 18.87
N VAL A 563 18.59 -37.17 17.80
CA VAL A 563 19.75 -36.54 17.14
C VAL A 563 19.29 -36.04 15.76
N HIS A 564 19.62 -34.79 15.38
CA HIS A 564 19.13 -34.16 14.16
C HIS A 564 19.85 -34.66 12.89
N ARG A 565 21.18 -34.79 12.93
CA ARG A 565 22.06 -35.38 11.90
C ARG A 565 22.21 -34.59 10.59
N ASP A 566 21.32 -33.66 10.28
CA ASP A 566 21.46 -32.75 9.13
C ASP A 566 21.35 -31.27 9.54
N LEU A 567 22.02 -30.87 10.61
CA LEU A 567 22.00 -29.47 11.03
C LEU A 567 22.84 -28.62 10.08
N THR A 568 22.19 -27.73 9.32
CA THR A 568 22.82 -26.83 8.35
C THR A 568 22.18 -25.44 8.40
N PRO A 569 22.79 -24.39 7.82
CA PRO A 569 22.15 -23.08 7.70
C PRO A 569 20.85 -23.07 6.86
N ASN A 570 20.60 -24.10 6.05
CA ASN A 570 19.32 -24.25 5.34
C ASN A 570 18.19 -24.70 6.27
N ASN A 571 18.55 -25.41 7.34
CA ASN A 571 17.64 -26.05 8.28
C ASN A 571 17.49 -25.24 9.57
N ILE A 572 18.06 -24.02 9.61
CA ILE A 572 17.84 -23.05 10.67
C ILE A 572 17.11 -21.87 10.08
N MET A 573 15.94 -21.57 10.63
CA MET A 573 15.02 -20.59 10.08
C MET A 573 14.92 -19.40 11.02
N LEU A 574 15.12 -18.19 10.48
CA LEU A 574 15.04 -16.91 11.16
C LEU A 574 13.68 -16.26 10.91
N GLY A 575 12.96 -15.94 11.98
CA GLY A 575 11.66 -15.27 11.94
C GLY A 575 11.68 -13.92 12.64
N GLU A 576 10.51 -13.33 12.83
CA GLU A 576 10.37 -12.03 13.51
C GLU A 576 10.93 -12.06 14.96
N ASN A 577 11.40 -10.90 15.44
CA ASN A 577 11.97 -10.72 16.79
C ASN A 577 13.10 -11.70 17.11
N ASP A 578 14.01 -11.94 16.15
CA ASP A 578 15.16 -12.83 16.28
C ASP A 578 14.79 -14.27 16.68
N LYS A 579 13.58 -14.69 16.30
CA LYS A 579 13.11 -16.06 16.56
C LYS A 579 13.87 -17.02 15.65
N VAL A 580 14.64 -17.92 16.26
CA VAL A 580 15.34 -19.00 15.56
C VAL A 580 14.56 -20.29 15.71
N THR A 581 14.33 -21.01 14.61
CA THR A 581 13.61 -22.29 14.59
C THR A 581 14.42 -23.33 13.81
N ILE A 582 14.73 -24.47 14.41
CA ILE A 582 15.36 -25.61 13.73
C ILE A 582 14.27 -26.40 12.99
N THR A 583 14.54 -26.73 11.74
CA THR A 583 13.59 -27.38 10.82
C THR A 583 14.24 -28.60 10.15
N ASP A 584 13.43 -29.36 9.43
CA ASP A 584 13.83 -30.51 8.63
C ASP A 584 14.51 -31.66 9.40
N PHE A 585 13.67 -32.41 10.11
CA PHE A 585 14.08 -33.60 10.84
C PHE A 585 14.12 -34.86 9.97
N GLY A 586 14.15 -34.75 8.63
CA GLY A 586 14.06 -35.92 7.73
C GLY A 586 15.18 -36.95 7.86
N LEU A 587 16.29 -36.60 8.52
CA LEU A 587 17.41 -37.50 8.82
C LEU A 587 17.60 -37.75 10.32
N ALA A 588 16.70 -37.23 11.16
CA ALA A 588 16.80 -37.36 12.60
C ALA A 588 16.69 -38.83 13.03
N LYS A 589 17.08 -39.14 14.27
CA LYS A 589 16.96 -40.50 14.80
C LYS A 589 16.79 -40.51 16.30
N GLN A 590 15.89 -41.35 16.81
CA GLN A 590 15.75 -41.60 18.25
C GLN A 590 16.94 -42.41 18.77
N LYS A 591 17.45 -42.04 19.94
CA LYS A 591 18.54 -42.77 20.61
C LYS A 591 18.00 -44.10 21.13
N ASN A 592 18.62 -45.19 20.73
CA ASN A 592 18.42 -46.48 21.37
C ASN A 592 19.28 -46.53 22.65
N PRO A 593 18.69 -46.84 23.83
CA PRO A 593 19.44 -46.95 25.08
C PRO A 593 20.60 -47.95 25.01
N ASP A 594 20.41 -49.05 24.26
CA ASP A 594 21.36 -50.16 24.14
C ASP A 594 22.39 -50.00 22.99
N ALA A 595 22.23 -48.97 22.15
CA ALA A 595 23.10 -48.71 21.00
C ALA A 595 23.31 -47.19 20.85
N SER A 596 24.21 -46.65 21.65
CA SER A 596 24.47 -45.20 21.75
C SER A 596 25.20 -44.59 20.54
N LYS A 597 25.38 -45.37 19.47
CA LYS A 597 26.33 -45.12 18.38
C LYS A 597 25.70 -45.44 17.03
N MET A 598 25.67 -44.46 16.12
CA MET A 598 25.09 -44.56 14.77
C MET A 598 26.19 -44.68 13.70
N THR A 599 26.01 -45.51 12.66
CA THR A 599 27.05 -45.82 11.66
C THR A 599 26.76 -45.34 10.23
N SER A 600 25.58 -44.77 9.94
CA SER A 600 25.24 -44.34 8.57
C SER A 600 25.71 -42.92 8.24
N VAL A 601 26.35 -42.77 7.08
CA VAL A 601 26.77 -41.47 6.51
C VAL A 601 25.56 -40.78 5.89
N VAL A 602 25.11 -39.68 6.49
CA VAL A 602 24.00 -38.84 5.99
C VAL A 602 24.31 -37.36 6.25
N GLY A 603 23.69 -36.45 5.49
CA GLY A 603 23.80 -35.00 5.67
C GLY A 603 24.79 -34.29 4.74
N THR A 604 24.90 -32.97 4.88
CA THR A 604 25.81 -32.13 4.07
C THR A 604 27.24 -32.13 4.61
N ILE A 605 28.20 -32.70 3.86
CA ILE A 605 29.60 -32.92 4.27
C ILE A 605 30.30 -31.69 4.86
N LEU A 606 29.94 -30.48 4.40
CA LEU A 606 30.51 -29.21 4.88
C LEU A 606 30.31 -28.97 6.39
N TYR A 607 29.27 -29.54 7.00
CA TYR A 607 28.95 -29.39 8.43
C TYR A 607 29.10 -30.71 9.19
N SER A 608 29.58 -31.77 8.54
CA SER A 608 29.79 -33.08 9.17
C SER A 608 31.00 -33.06 10.09
N CYS A 609 30.92 -33.76 11.22
CA CYS A 609 32.06 -33.96 12.12
C CYS A 609 33.03 -35.01 11.58
N PRO A 610 34.30 -35.02 12.04
CA PRO A 610 35.33 -35.92 11.55
C PRO A 610 34.93 -37.41 11.67
N GLU A 611 34.25 -37.79 12.75
CA GLU A 611 33.78 -39.16 12.93
C GLU A 611 32.73 -39.57 11.88
N VAL A 612 31.86 -38.65 11.42
CA VAL A 612 30.91 -38.94 10.33
C VAL A 612 31.65 -39.10 8.99
N VAL A 613 32.64 -38.25 8.73
CA VAL A 613 33.46 -38.32 7.49
C VAL A 613 34.28 -39.61 7.44
N GLN A 614 34.79 -40.07 8.58
CA GLN A 614 35.55 -41.31 8.71
C GLN A 614 34.66 -42.56 8.84
N SER A 615 33.34 -42.42 8.69
CA SER A 615 32.36 -43.51 8.87
C SER A 615 32.46 -44.21 10.24
N GLN A 616 32.88 -43.47 11.26
CA GLN A 616 32.95 -43.92 12.64
C GLN A 616 31.60 -43.75 13.34
N PRO A 617 31.36 -44.48 14.44
CA PRO A 617 30.10 -44.35 15.14
C PRO A 617 29.97 -43.00 15.87
N TYR A 618 28.86 -42.30 15.62
CA TYR A 618 28.62 -40.94 16.15
C TYR A 618 27.30 -40.83 16.92
N GLY A 619 27.08 -39.69 17.56
CA GLY A 619 25.89 -39.40 18.37
C GLY A 619 25.56 -37.90 18.41
N GLU A 620 24.96 -37.44 19.51
CA GLU A 620 24.47 -36.05 19.65
C GLU A 620 25.56 -34.97 19.46
N LYS A 621 26.84 -35.33 19.65
CA LYS A 621 27.98 -34.44 19.47
C LYS A 621 28.19 -34.01 18.01
N ALA A 622 27.68 -34.78 17.05
CA ALA A 622 27.67 -34.39 15.64
C ALA A 622 26.87 -33.09 15.41
N ASP A 623 25.71 -32.95 16.05
CA ASP A 623 24.91 -31.72 15.94
C ASP A 623 25.60 -30.52 16.62
N VAL A 624 26.38 -30.78 17.68
CA VAL A 624 27.16 -29.74 18.37
C VAL A 624 28.30 -29.24 17.48
N TRP A 625 28.98 -30.14 16.78
CA TRP A 625 29.98 -29.78 15.77
C TRP A 625 29.37 -28.91 14.67
N ALA A 626 28.25 -29.36 14.09
CA ALA A 626 27.55 -28.61 13.07
C ALA A 626 27.12 -27.21 13.54
N ALA A 627 26.60 -27.09 14.78
CA ALA A 627 26.28 -25.79 15.37
C ALA A 627 27.51 -24.88 15.52
N GLY A 628 28.67 -25.45 15.87
CA GLY A 628 29.95 -24.74 15.89
C GLY A 628 30.37 -24.22 14.51
N CYS A 629 30.22 -25.04 13.47
CA CYS A 629 30.47 -24.63 12.09
C CYS A 629 29.55 -23.48 11.65
N ILE A 630 28.27 -23.55 12.04
CA ILE A 630 27.29 -22.51 11.75
C ILE A 630 27.63 -21.21 12.48
N LEU A 631 28.00 -21.27 13.77
CA LEU A 631 28.47 -20.10 14.52
C LEU A 631 29.71 -19.47 13.87
N TYR A 632 30.69 -20.29 13.49
CA TYR A 632 31.87 -19.82 12.77
C TYR A 632 31.48 -19.11 11.48
N GLN A 633 30.56 -19.69 10.70
CA GLN A 633 30.09 -19.11 9.45
C GLN A 633 29.33 -17.80 9.66
N MET A 634 28.49 -17.69 10.69
CA MET A 634 27.84 -16.43 11.00
C MET A 634 28.86 -15.35 11.41
N ALA A 635 29.91 -15.73 12.15
CA ALA A 635 30.94 -14.80 12.60
C ALA A 635 31.91 -14.34 11.49
N THR A 636 32.22 -15.23 10.54
CA THR A 636 33.24 -14.98 9.50
C THR A 636 32.66 -14.78 8.10
N LEU A 637 31.35 -14.99 7.93
CA LEU A 637 30.61 -14.99 6.65
C LEU A 637 31.09 -16.06 5.65
N GLN A 638 31.90 -17.01 6.12
CA GLN A 638 32.46 -18.11 5.33
C GLN A 638 32.42 -19.40 6.16
N PRO A 639 32.15 -20.57 5.57
CA PRO A 639 32.22 -21.82 6.31
C PRO A 639 33.65 -22.11 6.79
N PRO A 640 33.82 -22.84 7.91
CA PRO A 640 35.15 -23.14 8.46
C PRO A 640 36.00 -24.01 7.54
N PHE A 641 35.35 -24.93 6.81
CA PHE A 641 35.99 -25.82 5.85
C PHE A 641 35.33 -25.62 4.48
N TYR A 642 36.14 -25.35 3.47
CA TYR A 642 35.66 -25.20 2.09
C TYR A 642 36.69 -25.76 1.09
N SER A 643 36.18 -26.48 0.10
CA SER A 643 36.94 -27.01 -1.02
C SER A 643 35.97 -27.33 -2.15
N SER A 644 36.39 -27.10 -3.40
CA SER A 644 35.64 -27.50 -4.60
C SER A 644 35.66 -29.02 -4.84
N ASN A 645 36.57 -29.74 -4.18
CA ASN A 645 36.67 -31.19 -4.22
C ASN A 645 36.27 -31.80 -2.86
N MET A 646 35.34 -32.76 -2.89
CA MET A 646 34.77 -33.45 -1.73
C MET A 646 35.80 -34.27 -0.93
N LEU A 647 36.76 -34.92 -1.59
CA LEU A 647 37.86 -35.63 -0.93
C LEU A 647 38.82 -34.66 -0.24
N ALA A 648 39.11 -33.53 -0.88
CA ALA A 648 39.94 -32.49 -0.28
C ALA A 648 39.21 -31.78 0.87
N LEU A 649 37.88 -31.66 0.81
CA LEU A 649 37.06 -31.17 1.93
C LEU A 649 37.13 -32.14 3.11
N ALA A 650 36.94 -33.44 2.87
CA ALA A 650 37.05 -34.50 3.87
C ALA A 650 38.43 -34.61 4.53
N THR A 651 39.49 -34.13 3.86
CA THR A 651 40.84 -34.07 4.43
C THR A 651 41.07 -32.83 5.29
N LYS A 652 40.31 -31.75 5.05
CA LYS A 652 40.38 -30.49 5.81
C LYS A 652 39.54 -30.53 7.09
N VAL A 653 38.42 -31.25 7.05
CA VAL A 653 37.59 -31.63 8.20
C VAL A 653 38.34 -32.67 9.01
#